data_AF-A0A968QPB1-F1
#
_entry.id   AF-A0A968QPB1-F1
#
_cell.length_a   1.000
_cell.length_b   1.000
_cell.length_c   1.000
_cell.angle_alpha   90.00
_cell.angle_beta   90.00
_cell.angle_gamma   90.00
#
_symmetry.space_group_name_H-M   'P 1'
#
loop_
_entity.id
_entity.type
_entity.pdbx_description
1 polymer ?
#
loop_
_entity_poly.entity_id
_entity_poly.type
_entity_poly.pdbx_seq_one_letter_code
_entity_poly.pdbx_strand_id
1 'polypeptide(L)'
;MQKKSLSNKKYVIASVIALVIVAGAVCWKFFWQNRESIQMIKEDSEPIHIAMVGPLSGSGSSVGKSFKQGVQLYLDAINEKGGINGRKIFLDEFDDENDSKKAKEMALKLAEQDRAIAVIGHHFSNCSISAGEVYKTYGIPAITPASTNIRVTDENPWYFRACFNDKLQGRFLANYAKKVLRLDKISIVMDTGTYGSYLTEVFEQTALGLGLEIKYKWKIDSRDKDVEEKIKEIVRQIKSKSDIGALFLPVQGNEGIKILVNLKDTPAARDNAGKMLIIAPDGFTTEAFQRGFADFPKERQQSGYYTDGIYVTTPLLFDTTNEKGQKFSEAYLKKYNEKPGWHAAFAYDSAMLIIESVKHSGIRGLKQTLKDDRAKVRDYLSGLNTTTNAVEGVTGYNYFDKHGDSQKPVYMGIYRKLNIVSALIQFQSVTAQDIGPSAKKDEWVLLFDGRDMYRTNVIYTGIEIKEISELDVLNLQCTIDFFIWFRYQGDIDVGKLEFINVSAPIDMGQPVHDKEIDQLRYRLYHVKGKFKADFLPSETAYNQHVLGIAFRHPDLDRNNLIYVKDVLGMGTPNDEVIADRMVASNALNTSSGWKISKVLFFQDVVRQSSKGDPDYLNVQQGTVEFSRFNAGIVINENKFSVRSVIPRDYINYIGIVSFLMLFVILLIGDTQRMKPHFKSIWMFQTAFTLLFLLAVEVIVTDWVAGKKNLYVEPTVIMFNILWWVIPAMLSTRGRGEICVEASGRKNRAGGAECYPQISSSDYLHIGIFRNHCIRIQPEAHQHSGNFRRACHDYRSGASDQHCQYFLRHCHQYRASVQNRGLGQNRQFP
;
A
#
# COMPACT_ATOMS: atom_id res chain seq x y z
N MET A 1 33.31 -58.70 -39.44
CA MET A 1 32.95 -57.26 -39.37
C MET A 1 32.86 -56.67 -37.95
N GLN A 2 33.31 -57.33 -36.87
CA GLN A 2 33.18 -56.78 -35.49
C GLN A 2 34.36 -55.93 -34.98
N LYS A 3 35.55 -56.00 -35.59
CA LYS A 3 36.73 -55.21 -35.13
C LYS A 3 36.73 -53.73 -35.57
N LYS A 4 35.97 -53.34 -36.61
CA LYS A 4 35.88 -51.93 -37.07
C LYS A 4 34.93 -51.06 -36.22
N SER A 5 33.98 -51.66 -35.47
CA SER A 5 32.97 -50.93 -34.67
C SER A 5 33.51 -50.41 -33.32
N LEU A 6 34.44 -51.14 -32.69
CA LEU A 6 35.08 -50.70 -31.44
C LEU A 6 36.07 -49.53 -31.64
N SER A 7 36.63 -49.40 -32.83
CA SER A 7 37.54 -48.29 -33.19
C SER A 7 36.78 -46.96 -33.18
N ASN A 8 35.63 -46.87 -33.87
CA ASN A 8 34.83 -45.64 -33.93
C ASN A 8 34.23 -45.22 -32.58
N LYS A 9 33.90 -46.17 -31.67
CA LYS A 9 33.43 -45.81 -30.32
C LYS A 9 34.51 -45.15 -29.46
N LYS A 10 35.78 -45.58 -29.59
CA LYS A 10 36.90 -44.93 -28.88
C LYS A 10 37.17 -43.54 -29.44
N TYR A 11 37.08 -43.35 -30.76
CA TYR A 11 37.22 -42.02 -31.37
C TYR A 11 36.08 -41.09 -30.97
N VAL A 12 34.83 -41.55 -30.92
CA VAL A 12 33.70 -40.71 -30.46
C VAL A 12 33.84 -40.34 -28.99
N ILE A 13 34.22 -41.27 -28.11
CA ILE A 13 34.44 -40.98 -26.69
C ILE A 13 35.64 -40.02 -26.51
N ALA A 14 36.73 -40.22 -27.26
CA ALA A 14 37.89 -39.32 -27.24
C ALA A 14 37.56 -37.92 -27.79
N SER A 15 36.75 -37.82 -28.84
CA SER A 15 36.27 -36.56 -29.40
C SER A 15 35.34 -35.83 -28.42
N VAL A 16 34.48 -36.55 -27.71
CA VAL A 16 33.60 -35.99 -26.66
C VAL A 16 34.40 -35.54 -25.45
N ILE A 17 35.39 -36.31 -25.00
CA ILE A 17 36.30 -35.89 -23.93
C ILE A 17 37.10 -34.66 -24.37
N ALA A 18 37.61 -34.62 -25.60
CA ALA A 18 38.30 -33.46 -26.14
C ALA A 18 37.37 -32.24 -26.25
N LEU A 19 36.11 -32.41 -26.66
CA LEU A 19 35.13 -31.31 -26.72
C LEU A 19 34.70 -30.84 -25.32
N VAL A 20 34.60 -31.72 -24.33
CA VAL A 20 34.32 -31.36 -22.93
C VAL A 20 35.53 -30.70 -22.29
N ILE A 21 36.76 -31.11 -22.62
CA ILE A 21 37.98 -30.44 -22.18
C ILE A 21 38.13 -29.08 -22.86
N VAL A 22 37.80 -28.95 -24.15
CA VAL A 22 37.84 -27.66 -24.87
C VAL A 22 36.71 -26.75 -24.41
N ALA A 23 35.48 -27.23 -24.25
CA ALA A 23 34.38 -26.46 -23.69
C ALA A 23 34.63 -26.12 -22.21
N GLY A 24 35.21 -27.04 -21.45
CA GLY A 24 35.68 -26.81 -20.08
C GLY A 24 36.81 -25.79 -20.03
N ALA A 25 37.76 -25.81 -20.97
CA ALA A 25 38.85 -24.85 -21.07
C ALA A 25 38.40 -23.50 -21.62
N VAL A 26 37.40 -23.44 -22.49
CA VAL A 26 36.76 -22.21 -22.97
C VAL A 26 35.88 -21.62 -21.87
N CYS A 27 35.11 -22.42 -21.14
CA CYS A 27 34.40 -21.98 -19.93
C CYS A 27 35.37 -21.56 -18.85
N TRP A 28 36.50 -22.26 -18.65
CA TRP A 28 37.54 -21.91 -17.70
C TRP A 28 38.26 -20.63 -18.12
N LYS A 29 38.57 -20.46 -19.40
CA LYS A 29 39.17 -19.22 -19.95
C LYS A 29 38.18 -18.07 -19.90
N PHE A 30 36.90 -18.28 -20.16
CA PHE A 30 35.83 -17.29 -20.00
C PHE A 30 35.61 -16.93 -18.53
N PHE A 31 35.68 -17.90 -17.60
CA PHE A 31 35.65 -17.67 -16.15
C PHE A 31 36.91 -16.98 -15.64
N TRP A 32 38.09 -17.30 -16.20
CA TRP A 32 39.38 -16.75 -15.79
C TRP A 32 39.62 -15.35 -16.35
N GLN A 33 39.21 -15.11 -17.60
CA GLN A 33 39.28 -13.81 -18.27
C GLN A 33 38.21 -12.84 -17.74
N ASN A 34 37.10 -13.37 -17.20
CA ASN A 34 36.16 -12.61 -16.37
C ASN A 34 36.47 -12.68 -14.87
N ARG A 35 37.59 -13.29 -14.43
CA ARG A 35 37.90 -13.44 -13.00
C ARG A 35 38.25 -12.11 -12.37
N GLU A 36 38.91 -11.22 -13.11
CA GLU A 36 39.18 -9.84 -12.65
C GLU A 36 37.88 -9.02 -12.54
N SER A 37 36.93 -9.18 -13.48
CA SER A 37 35.60 -8.56 -13.41
C SER A 37 34.70 -9.19 -12.35
N ILE A 38 34.83 -10.49 -12.06
CA ILE A 38 34.11 -11.18 -10.97
C ILE A 38 34.74 -10.88 -9.60
N GLN A 39 36.06 -10.67 -9.52
CA GLN A 39 36.71 -10.18 -8.30
C GLN A 39 36.30 -8.73 -8.00
N MET A 40 36.19 -7.87 -9.02
CA MET A 40 35.62 -6.52 -8.84
C MET A 40 34.16 -6.54 -8.35
N ILE A 41 33.32 -7.47 -8.82
CA ILE A 41 31.93 -7.61 -8.33
C ILE A 41 31.88 -8.16 -6.89
N LYS A 42 32.91 -8.88 -6.44
CA LYS A 42 32.95 -9.53 -5.12
C LYS A 42 33.62 -8.66 -4.05
N GLU A 43 34.47 -7.71 -4.42
CA GLU A 43 35.04 -6.71 -3.51
C GLU A 43 34.08 -5.53 -3.24
N ASP A 44 33.08 -5.29 -4.11
CA ASP A 44 32.11 -4.18 -3.96
C ASP A 44 30.76 -4.61 -3.35
N SER A 45 30.69 -5.80 -2.72
CA SER A 45 29.45 -6.39 -2.21
C SER A 45 29.14 -6.15 -0.73
N GLU A 46 29.89 -5.28 -0.03
CA GLU A 46 29.56 -4.93 1.36
C GLU A 46 28.21 -4.21 1.43
N PRO A 47 27.29 -4.55 2.34
CA PRO A 47 26.03 -3.83 2.44
C PRO A 47 26.22 -2.38 2.93
N ILE A 48 25.30 -1.50 2.59
CA ILE A 48 25.24 -0.14 3.16
C ILE A 48 24.51 -0.23 4.49
N HIS A 49 25.14 0.22 5.58
CA HIS A 49 24.57 0.13 6.92
C HIS A 49 23.85 1.42 7.33
N ILE A 50 22.61 1.28 7.81
CA ILE A 50 21.87 2.33 8.52
C ILE A 50 21.56 1.78 9.90
N ALA A 51 21.71 2.59 10.94
CA ALA A 51 21.31 2.20 12.28
C ALA A 51 19.91 2.69 12.62
N MET A 52 19.16 1.90 13.38
CA MET A 52 17.97 2.34 14.09
C MET A 52 18.17 2.14 15.59
N VAL A 53 17.94 3.20 16.35
CA VAL A 53 18.05 3.20 17.81
C VAL A 53 16.73 3.64 18.41
N GLY A 54 16.20 2.84 19.31
CA GLY A 54 14.95 3.12 20.02
C GLY A 54 14.59 2.02 21.02
N PRO A 55 13.43 2.11 21.67
CA PRO A 55 13.04 1.19 22.72
C PRO A 55 12.54 -0.13 22.13
N LEU A 56 13.43 -1.11 21.98
CA LEU A 56 13.09 -2.44 21.44
C LEU A 56 12.62 -3.41 22.53
N SER A 57 12.86 -3.07 23.80
CA SER A 57 12.33 -3.79 24.96
C SER A 57 11.64 -2.84 25.96
N GLY A 58 11.18 -3.41 27.08
CA GLY A 58 10.46 -2.66 28.11
C GLY A 58 9.12 -2.07 27.66
N SER A 59 8.69 -1.01 28.35
CA SER A 59 7.40 -0.36 28.14
C SER A 59 7.29 0.39 26.80
N GLY A 60 8.42 0.73 26.16
CA GLY A 60 8.47 1.38 24.86
C GLY A 60 8.51 0.42 23.66
N SER A 61 8.57 -0.89 23.88
CA SER A 61 8.76 -1.92 22.84
C SER A 61 7.79 -1.84 21.65
N SER A 62 6.53 -1.44 21.88
CA SER A 62 5.55 -1.23 20.79
C SER A 62 5.97 -0.13 19.81
N VAL A 63 6.57 0.95 20.32
CA VAL A 63 7.09 2.05 19.49
C VAL A 63 8.35 1.63 18.76
N GLY A 64 9.30 0.95 19.42
CA GLY A 64 10.49 0.42 18.76
C GLY A 64 10.16 -0.60 17.67
N LYS A 65 9.16 -1.46 17.91
CA LYS A 65 8.60 -2.35 16.89
C LYS A 65 8.06 -1.56 15.70
N SER A 66 7.28 -0.50 15.94
CA SER A 66 6.76 0.39 14.88
C SER A 66 7.88 1.06 14.07
N PHE A 67 8.95 1.54 14.73
CA PHE A 67 10.12 2.08 14.02
C PHE A 67 10.77 1.04 13.14
N LYS A 68 11.09 -0.14 13.70
CA LYS A 68 11.68 -1.25 12.96
C LYS A 68 10.84 -1.62 11.74
N GLN A 69 9.54 -1.83 11.94
CA GLN A 69 8.63 -2.21 10.86
C GLN A 69 8.54 -1.14 9.77
N GLY A 70 8.45 0.15 10.15
CA GLY A 70 8.45 1.26 9.20
C GLY A 70 9.72 1.34 8.36
N VAL A 71 10.89 1.31 9.00
CA VAL A 71 12.20 1.33 8.31
C VAL A 71 12.36 0.10 7.43
N GLN A 72 12.12 -1.09 7.97
CA GLN A 72 12.31 -2.35 7.26
C GLN A 72 11.37 -2.48 6.06
N LEU A 73 10.13 -1.99 6.16
CA LEU A 73 9.20 -1.98 5.02
C LEU A 73 9.76 -1.19 3.83
N TYR A 74 10.39 -0.04 4.08
CA TYR A 74 11.04 0.75 3.02
C TYR A 74 12.30 0.05 2.49
N LEU A 75 13.18 -0.41 3.38
CA LEU A 75 14.44 -1.06 2.99
C LEU A 75 14.22 -2.35 2.20
N ASP A 76 13.23 -3.16 2.57
CA ASP A 76 12.90 -4.39 1.84
C ASP A 76 12.42 -4.08 0.42
N ALA A 77 11.57 -3.06 0.24
CA ALA A 77 11.12 -2.65 -1.08
C ALA A 77 12.28 -2.18 -1.99
N ILE A 78 13.34 -1.59 -1.43
CA ILE A 78 14.56 -1.23 -2.18
C ILE A 78 15.43 -2.46 -2.44
N ASN A 79 15.62 -3.30 -1.43
CA ASN A 79 16.45 -4.50 -1.52
C ASN A 79 15.86 -5.52 -2.51
N GLU A 80 14.54 -5.72 -2.55
CA GLU A 80 13.85 -6.58 -3.51
C GLU A 80 14.10 -6.13 -4.97
N LYS A 81 14.32 -4.83 -5.20
CA LYS A 81 14.69 -4.25 -6.51
C LYS A 81 16.18 -4.34 -6.84
N GLY A 82 16.96 -5.07 -6.04
CA GLY A 82 18.41 -5.24 -6.24
C GLY A 82 19.28 -4.31 -5.39
N GLY A 83 18.69 -3.49 -4.51
CA GLY A 83 19.44 -2.55 -3.67
C GLY A 83 19.85 -1.28 -4.43
N ILE A 84 20.85 -0.56 -3.91
CA ILE A 84 21.42 0.63 -4.57
C ILE A 84 22.76 0.24 -5.19
N ASN A 85 22.90 0.43 -6.50
CA ASN A 85 24.09 0.03 -7.25
C ASN A 85 24.48 -1.44 -7.02
N GLY A 86 23.48 -2.32 -6.88
CA GLY A 86 23.67 -3.76 -6.61
C GLY A 86 23.95 -4.11 -5.15
N ARG A 87 24.06 -3.11 -4.26
CA ARG A 87 24.37 -3.29 -2.84
C ARG A 87 23.10 -3.23 -1.99
N LYS A 88 22.94 -4.22 -1.13
CA LYS A 88 21.83 -4.28 -0.17
C LYS A 88 22.02 -3.24 0.92
N ILE A 89 20.92 -2.72 1.45
CA ILE A 89 20.92 -1.88 2.64
C ILE A 89 20.58 -2.77 3.83
N PHE A 90 21.38 -2.67 4.89
CA PHE A 90 21.20 -3.43 6.12
C PHE A 90 20.84 -2.51 7.29
N LEU A 91 19.90 -2.96 8.12
CA LEU A 91 19.45 -2.23 9.30
C LEU A 91 20.15 -2.77 10.54
N ASP A 92 20.94 -1.93 11.20
CA ASP A 92 21.55 -2.23 12.49
C ASP A 92 20.65 -1.75 13.62
N GLU A 93 20.18 -2.68 14.45
CA GLU A 93 19.22 -2.38 15.52
C GLU A 93 19.91 -2.24 16.88
N PHE A 94 19.57 -1.19 17.62
CA PHE A 94 20.07 -0.94 18.97
C PHE A 94 18.92 -0.58 19.91
N ASP A 95 18.90 -1.22 21.08
CA ASP A 95 17.89 -0.98 22.11
C ASP A 95 18.41 0.05 23.12
N ASP A 96 17.72 1.20 23.20
CA ASP A 96 18.00 2.20 24.23
C ASP A 96 17.08 2.09 25.45
N GLU A 97 16.07 1.21 25.40
CA GLU A 97 15.05 1.01 26.44
C GLU A 97 14.34 2.31 26.88
N ASN A 98 14.33 3.36 26.05
CA ASN A 98 13.91 4.72 26.43
C ASN A 98 14.69 5.31 27.63
N ASP A 99 15.89 4.81 27.90
CA ASP A 99 16.77 5.33 28.95
C ASP A 99 17.90 6.20 28.37
N SER A 100 18.04 7.42 28.89
CA SER A 100 19.00 8.40 28.38
C SER A 100 20.47 7.98 28.53
N LYS A 101 20.82 7.13 29.51
CA LYS A 101 22.19 6.64 29.69
C LYS A 101 22.47 5.53 28.68
N LYS A 102 21.55 4.57 28.54
CA LYS A 102 21.63 3.52 27.52
C LYS A 102 21.67 4.11 26.11
N ALA A 103 20.89 5.15 25.83
CA ALA A 103 20.95 5.87 24.56
C ALA A 103 22.35 6.42 24.24
N LYS A 104 23.04 7.01 25.23
CA LYS A 104 24.42 7.48 25.10
C LYS A 104 25.41 6.34 24.88
N GLU A 105 25.25 5.24 25.62
CA GLU A 105 26.05 4.02 25.47
C GLU A 105 25.89 3.41 24.07
N MET A 106 24.66 3.33 23.55
CA MET A 106 24.41 2.83 22.19
C MET A 106 24.98 3.75 21.12
N ALA A 107 24.91 5.08 21.32
CA ALA A 107 25.54 6.04 20.42
C ALA A 107 27.07 5.90 20.38
N LEU A 108 27.72 5.70 21.53
CA LEU A 108 29.16 5.44 21.62
C LEU A 108 29.53 4.12 20.94
N LYS A 109 28.79 3.05 21.21
CA LYS A 109 28.97 1.76 20.55
C LYS A 109 28.84 1.85 19.03
N LEU A 110 27.88 2.65 18.54
CA LEU A 110 27.70 2.89 17.12
C LEU A 110 28.88 3.65 16.50
N ALA A 111 29.37 4.68 17.20
CA ALA A 111 30.57 5.41 16.79
C ALA A 111 31.81 4.51 16.75
N GLU A 112 31.96 3.60 17.71
CA GLU A 112 33.04 2.60 17.75
C GLU A 112 32.95 1.56 16.62
N GLN A 113 31.73 1.10 16.30
CA GLN A 113 31.50 0.15 15.20
C GLN A 113 31.86 0.73 13.82
N ASP A 114 31.72 2.05 13.68
CA ASP A 114 32.13 2.83 12.51
C ASP A 114 31.74 2.20 11.16
N ARG A 115 30.45 1.89 11.02
CA ARG A 115 29.87 1.28 9.80
C ARG A 115 28.61 1.97 9.27
N ALA A 116 27.76 2.47 10.18
CA ALA A 116 26.49 3.09 9.77
C ALA A 116 26.72 4.49 9.18
N ILE A 117 26.08 4.76 8.04
CA ILE A 117 26.13 6.07 7.36
C ILE A 117 25.21 7.12 8.02
N ALA A 118 24.20 6.66 8.76
CA ALA A 118 23.22 7.49 9.44
C ALA A 118 22.48 6.71 10.54
N VAL A 119 21.81 7.45 11.42
CA VAL A 119 20.99 6.92 12.52
C VAL A 119 19.54 7.36 12.35
N ILE A 120 18.61 6.43 12.52
CA ILE A 120 17.17 6.69 12.69
C ILE A 120 16.83 6.46 14.16
N GLY A 121 16.43 7.51 14.86
CA GLY A 121 16.20 7.47 16.30
C GLY A 121 16.44 8.83 16.94
N HIS A 122 16.18 9.03 18.22
CA HIS A 122 15.59 8.08 19.18
C HIS A 122 14.08 8.34 19.33
N HIS A 123 13.39 7.62 20.22
CA HIS A 123 11.98 7.91 20.52
C HIS A 123 11.85 9.06 21.54
N PHE A 124 12.31 8.87 22.78
CA PHE A 124 12.21 9.91 23.79
C PHE A 124 13.20 11.06 23.58
N SER A 125 12.72 12.28 23.79
CA SER A 125 13.51 13.51 23.63
C SER A 125 14.79 13.53 24.48
N ASN A 126 14.76 13.01 25.72
CA ASN A 126 15.95 12.93 26.56
C ASN A 126 17.01 11.94 26.01
N CYS A 127 16.59 10.86 25.37
CA CYS A 127 17.47 9.90 24.70
C CYS A 127 18.11 10.54 23.46
N SER A 128 17.31 11.22 22.65
CA SER A 128 17.78 11.95 21.47
C SER A 128 18.78 13.05 21.83
N ILE A 129 18.54 13.83 22.89
CA ILE A 129 19.48 14.85 23.37
C ILE A 129 20.80 14.22 23.84
N SER A 130 20.73 13.17 24.66
CA SER A 130 21.90 12.49 25.23
C SER A 130 22.78 11.83 24.17
N ALA A 131 22.17 11.12 23.22
CA ALA A 131 22.86 10.51 22.08
C ALA A 131 23.33 11.55 21.05
N GLY A 132 22.57 12.64 20.89
CA GLY A 132 22.88 13.72 19.96
C GLY A 132 24.21 14.41 20.23
N GLU A 133 24.63 14.51 21.50
CA GLU A 133 25.98 14.98 21.88
C GLU A 133 27.09 14.10 21.27
N VAL A 134 26.88 12.77 21.29
CA VAL A 134 27.82 11.80 20.73
C VAL A 134 27.82 11.91 19.21
N TYR A 135 26.64 11.90 18.58
CA TYR A 135 26.52 12.04 17.13
C TYR A 135 27.16 13.33 16.59
N LYS A 136 26.98 14.44 17.30
CA LYS A 136 27.64 15.72 16.99
C LYS A 136 29.16 15.62 17.08
N THR A 137 29.68 14.94 18.10
CA THR A 137 31.13 14.78 18.34
C THR A 137 31.79 13.90 17.28
N TYR A 138 31.14 12.81 16.87
CA TYR A 138 31.68 11.84 15.91
C TYR A 138 31.27 12.11 14.46
N GLY A 139 30.47 13.15 14.21
CA GLY A 139 30.02 13.53 12.87
C GLY A 139 29.11 12.48 12.24
N ILE A 140 28.13 12.00 13.00
CA ILE A 140 27.17 10.97 12.57
C ILE A 140 25.81 11.66 12.36
N PRO A 141 25.23 11.68 11.16
CA PRO A 141 23.92 12.27 10.93
C PRO A 141 22.84 11.38 11.55
N ALA A 142 21.96 11.99 12.33
CA ALA A 142 20.83 11.33 12.96
C ALA A 142 19.52 12.02 12.55
N ILE A 143 18.46 11.23 12.38
CA ILE A 143 17.11 11.73 12.16
C ILE A 143 16.14 11.03 13.11
N THR A 144 15.44 11.81 13.94
CA THR A 144 14.39 11.26 14.81
C THR A 144 13.03 11.31 14.12
N PRO A 145 12.27 10.19 14.12
CA PRO A 145 10.90 10.18 13.64
C PRO A 145 9.88 10.66 14.69
N ALA A 146 10.26 10.85 15.96
CA ALA A 146 9.29 11.04 17.04
C ALA A 146 9.68 12.01 18.19
N SER A 147 10.95 12.40 18.36
CA SER A 147 11.30 13.29 19.49
C SER A 147 10.94 14.75 19.23
N THR A 148 10.05 15.29 20.06
CA THR A 148 9.42 16.60 19.84
C THR A 148 10.08 17.75 20.60
N ASN A 149 10.93 17.51 21.59
CA ASN A 149 11.53 18.62 22.35
C ASN A 149 12.49 19.45 21.48
N ILE A 150 12.43 20.78 21.55
CA ILE A 150 13.24 21.65 20.69
C ILE A 150 14.76 21.39 20.83
N ARG A 151 15.21 20.98 22.02
CA ARG A 151 16.64 20.75 22.32
C ARG A 151 17.28 19.60 21.56
N VAL A 152 16.49 18.76 20.89
CA VAL A 152 17.01 17.63 20.10
C VAL A 152 17.88 18.12 18.94
N THR A 153 17.44 19.17 18.26
CA THR A 153 18.08 19.72 17.07
C THR A 153 18.75 21.07 17.35
N ASP A 154 18.46 21.67 18.50
CA ASP A 154 19.06 22.92 18.93
C ASP A 154 20.60 22.81 18.99
N GLU A 155 21.27 23.76 18.33
CA GLU A 155 22.72 23.80 18.16
C GLU A 155 23.38 22.48 17.69
N ASN A 156 22.64 21.59 17.03
CA ASN A 156 23.16 20.31 16.57
C ASN A 156 22.99 20.11 15.05
N PRO A 157 23.97 20.52 14.22
CA PRO A 157 23.87 20.42 12.76
C PRO A 157 23.90 18.98 12.22
N TRP A 158 24.07 17.98 13.11
CA TRP A 158 24.07 16.57 12.76
C TRP A 158 22.76 15.87 13.10
N TYR A 159 21.79 16.58 13.68
CA TYR A 159 20.53 15.99 14.11
C TYR A 159 19.34 16.65 13.41
N PHE A 160 18.49 15.83 12.80
CA PHE A 160 17.28 16.25 12.10
C PHE A 160 16.04 15.66 12.78
N ARG A 161 14.90 16.33 12.65
CA ARG A 161 13.61 15.88 13.19
C ARG A 161 12.59 15.77 12.07
N ALA A 162 12.04 14.58 11.85
CA ALA A 162 11.06 14.36 10.79
C ALA A 162 9.65 14.85 11.14
N CYS A 163 9.29 14.83 12.44
CA CYS A 163 7.98 15.27 12.97
C CYS A 163 7.99 16.75 13.42
N PHE A 164 6.87 17.25 13.97
CA PHE A 164 6.80 18.58 14.58
C PHE A 164 7.53 18.65 15.93
N ASN A 165 7.67 19.86 16.49
CA ASN A 165 8.24 20.07 17.82
C ASN A 165 7.21 20.54 18.88
N ASP A 166 7.55 20.37 20.16
CA ASP A 166 6.73 20.69 21.33
C ASP A 166 6.38 22.19 21.41
N LYS A 167 7.24 23.06 20.84
CA LYS A 167 6.95 24.50 20.82
C LYS A 167 5.75 24.80 19.91
N LEU A 168 5.74 24.20 18.72
CA LEU A 168 4.61 24.31 17.80
C LEU A 168 3.35 23.65 18.40
N GLN A 169 3.50 22.46 18.97
CA GLN A 169 2.40 21.70 19.56
C GLN A 169 1.76 22.39 20.77
N GLY A 170 2.56 22.89 21.73
CA GLY A 170 2.05 23.57 22.93
C GLY A 170 1.30 24.86 22.58
N ARG A 171 1.84 25.65 21.64
CA ARG A 171 1.16 26.83 21.09
C ARG A 171 -0.14 26.46 20.39
N PHE A 172 -0.13 25.42 19.57
CA PHE A 172 -1.30 24.92 18.86
C PHE A 172 -2.40 24.49 19.85
N LEU A 173 -2.05 23.71 20.87
CA LEU A 173 -2.97 23.23 21.89
C LEU A 173 -3.65 24.38 22.66
N ALA A 174 -2.89 25.38 23.10
CA ALA A 174 -3.44 26.53 23.83
C ALA A 174 -4.39 27.36 22.95
N ASN A 175 -4.01 27.61 21.69
CA ASN A 175 -4.87 28.31 20.74
C ASN A 175 -6.12 27.49 20.40
N TYR A 176 -5.99 26.17 20.20
CA TYR A 176 -7.13 25.30 19.92
C TYR A 176 -8.11 25.27 21.10
N ALA A 177 -7.59 25.17 22.34
CA ALA A 177 -8.38 25.23 23.57
C ALA A 177 -9.19 26.53 23.68
N LYS A 178 -8.56 27.70 23.48
CA LYS A 178 -9.25 28.99 23.61
C LYS A 178 -10.14 29.31 22.41
N LYS A 179 -9.64 29.14 21.19
CA LYS A 179 -10.29 29.68 19.96
C LYS A 179 -11.28 28.71 19.34
N VAL A 180 -11.04 27.39 19.43
CA VAL A 180 -11.93 26.37 18.85
C VAL A 180 -12.85 25.78 19.89
N LEU A 181 -12.28 25.27 20.98
CA LEU A 181 -13.05 24.65 22.07
C LEU A 181 -13.72 25.70 22.97
N ARG A 182 -13.43 27.00 22.75
CA ARG A 182 -14.01 28.14 23.46
C ARG A 182 -13.91 28.01 24.98
N LEU A 183 -12.77 27.49 25.44
CA LEU A 183 -12.52 27.28 26.86
C LEU A 183 -12.01 28.57 27.51
N ASP A 184 -12.57 28.90 28.67
CA ASP A 184 -12.07 29.99 29.50
C ASP A 184 -11.15 29.52 30.63
N LYS A 185 -11.28 28.24 31.01
CA LYS A 185 -10.61 27.65 32.17
C LYS A 185 -10.13 26.23 31.86
N ILE A 186 -8.90 25.93 32.24
CA ILE A 186 -8.29 24.60 32.09
C ILE A 186 -7.44 24.26 33.31
N SER A 187 -7.39 22.99 33.67
CA SER A 187 -6.47 22.46 34.68
C SER A 187 -5.47 21.50 34.05
N ILE A 188 -4.30 21.33 34.67
CA ILE A 188 -3.17 20.59 34.11
C ILE A 188 -2.72 19.50 35.06
N VAL A 189 -2.55 18.27 34.57
CA VAL A 189 -1.77 17.22 35.24
C VAL A 189 -0.57 16.91 34.36
N MET A 190 0.62 17.32 34.80
CA MET A 190 1.84 17.24 34.00
C MET A 190 2.84 16.24 34.56
N ASP A 191 3.59 15.59 33.66
CA ASP A 191 4.80 14.85 34.02
C ASP A 191 5.99 15.82 34.19
N THR A 192 6.83 15.58 35.19
CA THR A 192 8.02 16.40 35.49
C THR A 192 9.22 16.07 34.59
N GLY A 193 9.13 15.06 33.73
CA GLY A 193 10.11 14.78 32.70
C GLY A 193 10.27 15.92 31.68
N THR A 194 11.33 15.83 30.87
CA THR A 194 11.71 16.85 29.87
C THR A 194 10.58 17.16 28.88
N TYR A 195 9.83 16.14 28.47
CA TYR A 195 8.72 16.28 27.53
C TYR A 195 7.52 17.01 28.17
N GLY A 196 6.96 16.46 29.26
CA GLY A 196 5.77 17.01 29.92
C GLY A 196 6.00 18.42 30.47
N SER A 197 7.18 18.69 31.04
CA SER A 197 7.53 20.00 31.59
C SER A 197 7.62 21.09 30.53
N TYR A 198 8.34 20.83 29.44
CA TYR A 198 8.53 21.82 28.39
C TYR A 198 7.21 22.10 27.64
N LEU A 199 6.43 21.05 27.34
CA LEU A 199 5.14 21.24 26.69
C LEU A 199 4.17 22.03 27.57
N THR A 200 4.18 21.77 28.89
CA THR A 200 3.40 22.55 29.85
C THR A 200 3.84 24.01 29.83
N GLU A 201 5.13 24.30 29.93
CA GLU A 201 5.66 25.67 29.92
C GLU A 201 5.18 26.47 28.69
N VAL A 202 5.32 25.90 27.49
CA VAL A 202 4.88 26.54 26.23
C VAL A 202 3.36 26.77 26.22
N PHE A 203 2.59 25.77 26.68
CA PHE A 203 1.15 25.88 26.77
C PHE A 203 0.76 27.01 27.75
N GLU A 204 1.38 27.08 28.93
CA GLU A 204 1.07 28.08 29.96
C GLU A 204 1.37 29.50 29.48
N GLN A 205 2.54 29.70 28.86
CA GLN A 205 2.92 30.99 28.28
C GLN A 205 1.92 31.45 27.21
N THR A 206 1.51 30.53 26.33
CA THR A 206 0.54 30.83 25.27
C THR A 206 -0.86 31.07 25.84
N ALA A 207 -1.29 30.27 26.82
CA ALA A 207 -2.59 30.38 27.47
C ALA A 207 -2.75 31.73 28.18
N LEU A 208 -1.70 32.20 28.87
CA LEU A 208 -1.68 33.51 29.52
C LEU A 208 -1.93 34.65 28.52
N GLY A 209 -1.24 34.62 27.37
CA GLY A 209 -1.42 35.62 26.31
C GLY A 209 -2.81 35.60 25.65
N LEU A 210 -3.52 34.47 25.74
CA LEU A 210 -4.86 34.28 25.19
C LEU A 210 -6.00 34.53 26.19
N GLY A 211 -5.69 34.79 27.47
CA GLY A 211 -6.70 34.87 28.53
C GLY A 211 -7.40 33.54 28.81
N LEU A 212 -6.69 32.41 28.65
CA LEU A 212 -7.13 31.09 29.10
C LEU A 212 -6.60 30.87 30.52
N GLU A 213 -7.51 30.80 31.50
CA GLU A 213 -7.14 30.70 32.92
C GLU A 213 -6.72 29.27 33.28
N ILE A 214 -5.52 29.12 33.86
CA ILE A 214 -5.05 27.85 34.42
C ILE A 214 -5.51 27.75 35.87
N LYS A 215 -6.46 26.86 36.14
CA LYS A 215 -7.13 26.75 37.45
C LYS A 215 -6.32 25.98 38.48
N TYR A 216 -5.90 24.78 38.12
CA TYR A 216 -5.15 23.89 39.00
C TYR A 216 -4.03 23.23 38.19
N LYS A 217 -2.89 23.02 38.84
CA LYS A 217 -1.74 22.34 38.25
C LYS A 217 -1.21 21.29 39.22
N TRP A 218 -1.22 20.04 38.79
CA TRP A 218 -0.65 18.91 39.52
C TRP A 218 0.55 18.34 38.76
N LYS A 219 1.49 17.77 39.51
CA LYS A 219 2.72 17.20 38.97
C LYS A 219 2.80 15.73 39.33
N ILE A 220 3.22 14.92 38.37
CA ILE A 220 3.61 13.52 38.56
C ILE A 220 5.07 13.36 38.13
N ASP A 221 5.82 12.50 38.80
CA ASP A 221 7.09 12.00 38.28
C ASP A 221 6.93 10.51 38.04
N SER A 222 6.99 10.09 36.78
CA SER A 222 6.84 8.68 36.39
C SER A 222 7.86 7.75 37.04
N ARG A 223 8.97 8.27 37.57
CA ARG A 223 10.03 7.49 38.23
C ARG A 223 9.75 7.27 39.72
N ASP A 224 8.76 7.94 40.28
CA ASP A 224 8.38 7.79 41.68
C ASP A 224 7.79 6.40 41.94
N LYS A 225 8.28 5.74 43.00
CA LYS A 225 7.76 4.42 43.42
C LYS A 225 6.28 4.47 43.82
N ASP A 226 5.82 5.61 44.32
CA ASP A 226 4.46 5.87 44.79
C ASP A 226 3.60 6.64 43.76
N VAL A 227 4.02 6.71 42.49
CA VAL A 227 3.32 7.44 41.43
C VAL A 227 1.84 7.06 41.32
N GLU A 228 1.48 5.80 41.55
CA GLU A 228 0.09 5.33 41.49
C GLU A 228 -0.77 5.90 42.61
N GLU A 229 -0.25 6.01 43.84
CA GLU A 229 -0.97 6.63 44.95
C GLU A 229 -1.08 8.15 44.74
N LYS A 230 -0.04 8.78 44.20
CA LYS A 230 -0.10 10.20 43.81
C LYS A 230 -1.18 10.45 42.74
N ILE A 231 -1.29 9.59 41.73
CA ILE A 231 -2.35 9.67 40.71
C ILE A 231 -3.73 9.55 41.36
N LYS A 232 -3.95 8.60 42.26
CA LYS A 232 -5.23 8.46 42.98
C LYS A 232 -5.59 9.71 43.78
N GLU A 233 -4.62 10.28 44.50
CA GLU A 233 -4.81 11.51 45.27
C GLU A 233 -5.13 12.71 44.37
N ILE A 234 -4.42 12.87 43.26
CA ILE A 234 -4.72 13.90 42.25
C ILE A 234 -6.14 13.72 41.71
N VAL A 235 -6.55 12.50 41.35
CA VAL A 235 -7.91 12.22 40.87
C VAL A 235 -8.97 12.54 41.93
N ARG A 236 -8.70 12.25 43.21
CA ARG A 236 -9.59 12.62 44.32
C ARG A 236 -9.74 14.13 44.43
N GLN A 237 -8.63 14.88 44.30
CA GLN A 237 -8.66 16.35 44.28
C GLN A 237 -9.46 16.87 43.08
N ILE A 238 -9.18 16.37 41.87
CA ILE A 238 -9.92 16.71 40.64
C ILE A 238 -11.43 16.56 40.85
N LYS A 239 -11.88 15.43 41.41
CA LYS A 239 -13.30 15.15 41.66
C LYS A 239 -13.94 15.98 42.77
N SER A 240 -13.15 16.52 43.68
CA SER A 240 -13.62 17.40 44.76
C SER A 240 -13.87 18.83 44.30
N LYS A 241 -13.27 19.26 43.17
CA LYS A 241 -13.36 20.62 42.65
C LYS A 241 -14.52 20.77 41.67
N SER A 242 -15.28 21.85 41.79
CA SER A 242 -16.41 22.13 40.90
C SER A 242 -16.09 23.06 39.74
N ASP A 243 -14.97 23.76 39.80
CA ASP A 243 -14.56 24.82 38.88
C ASP A 243 -13.33 24.43 38.04
N ILE A 244 -13.09 23.13 37.86
CA ILE A 244 -11.87 22.58 37.26
C ILE A 244 -11.67 22.93 35.77
N GLY A 245 -12.76 23.24 35.05
CA GLY A 245 -12.71 23.49 33.60
C GLY A 245 -12.43 22.22 32.80
N ALA A 246 -11.75 22.36 31.66
CA ALA A 246 -11.20 21.21 30.92
C ALA A 246 -9.92 20.68 31.60
N LEU A 247 -9.48 19.48 31.21
CA LEU A 247 -8.23 18.88 31.71
C LEU A 247 -7.22 18.71 30.59
N PHE A 248 -6.03 19.32 30.73
CA PHE A 248 -4.89 19.09 29.87
C PHE A 248 -3.93 18.08 30.53
N LEU A 249 -3.53 17.04 29.79
CA LEU A 249 -2.70 15.93 30.27
C LEU A 249 -1.37 15.83 29.49
N PRO A 250 -0.40 16.72 29.69
CA PRO A 250 0.94 16.61 29.10
C PRO A 250 1.78 15.52 29.79
N VAL A 251 1.38 14.27 29.59
CA VAL A 251 2.00 13.05 30.14
C VAL A 251 2.18 12.00 29.05
N GLN A 252 3.02 10.99 29.32
CA GLN A 252 3.17 9.84 28.43
C GLN A 252 1.95 8.91 28.50
N GLY A 253 1.82 8.03 27.50
CA GLY A 253 0.65 7.17 27.36
C GLY A 253 0.37 6.27 28.58
N ASN A 254 1.40 5.71 29.21
CA ASN A 254 1.24 4.81 30.34
C ASN A 254 0.61 5.50 31.56
N GLU A 255 1.06 6.71 31.86
CA GLU A 255 0.53 7.57 32.91
C GLU A 255 -0.88 8.04 32.55
N GLY A 256 -1.09 8.38 31.28
CA GLY A 256 -2.40 8.72 30.72
C GLY A 256 -3.44 7.63 30.98
N ILE A 257 -3.11 6.36 30.71
CA ILE A 257 -3.99 5.21 31.00
C ILE A 257 -4.35 5.18 32.49
N LYS A 258 -3.34 5.24 33.38
CA LYS A 258 -3.56 5.19 34.83
C LYS A 258 -4.45 6.34 35.31
N ILE A 259 -4.23 7.56 34.82
CA ILE A 259 -5.04 8.73 35.16
C ILE A 259 -6.47 8.53 34.68
N LEU A 260 -6.68 8.14 33.42
CA LEU A 260 -8.02 7.99 32.82
C LEU A 260 -8.82 6.88 33.48
N VAL A 261 -8.20 5.74 33.78
CA VAL A 261 -8.86 4.63 34.50
C VAL A 261 -9.32 5.11 35.88
N ASN A 262 -8.43 5.69 36.70
CA ASN A 262 -8.82 6.18 38.02
C ASN A 262 -9.88 7.30 37.93
N LEU A 263 -9.76 8.18 36.93
CA LEU A 263 -10.67 9.29 36.68
C LEU A 263 -12.06 8.82 36.24
N LYS A 264 -12.20 7.75 35.46
CA LYS A 264 -13.50 7.24 35.01
C LYS A 264 -14.09 6.19 35.95
N ASP A 265 -13.25 5.42 36.65
CA ASP A 265 -13.71 4.33 37.52
C ASP A 265 -14.03 4.75 38.94
N THR A 266 -13.35 5.75 39.47
CA THR A 266 -13.73 6.27 40.79
C THR A 266 -15.11 6.96 40.66
N PRO A 267 -16.15 6.57 41.41
CA PRO A 267 -17.43 7.27 41.37
C PRO A 267 -17.22 8.74 41.75
N ALA A 268 -17.77 9.67 40.98
CA ALA A 268 -17.63 11.08 41.30
C ALA A 268 -18.66 11.48 42.37
N ALA A 269 -18.28 12.35 43.31
CA ALA A 269 -19.24 12.99 44.22
C ALA A 269 -20.20 13.95 43.49
N ARG A 270 -19.84 14.35 42.25
CA ARG A 270 -20.64 15.17 41.34
C ARG A 270 -20.53 14.57 39.93
N ASP A 271 -21.65 14.48 39.20
CA ASP A 271 -21.77 13.90 37.84
C ASP A 271 -20.93 14.63 36.73
N ASN A 272 -20.05 15.55 37.11
CA ASN A 272 -19.26 16.37 36.19
C ASN A 272 -18.01 15.66 35.65
N ALA A 273 -17.43 14.68 36.37
CA ALA A 273 -16.20 14.01 35.93
C ALA A 273 -16.40 13.12 34.68
N GLY A 274 -17.63 12.64 34.44
CA GLY A 274 -18.00 11.92 33.21
C GLY A 274 -18.06 12.82 31.96
N LYS A 275 -18.29 14.13 32.15
CA LYS A 275 -18.50 15.13 31.09
C LYS A 275 -17.31 16.09 30.90
N MET A 276 -16.23 15.90 31.66
CA MET A 276 -15.04 16.75 31.58
C MET A 276 -14.34 16.56 30.23
N LEU A 277 -14.15 17.66 29.51
CA LEU A 277 -13.38 17.70 28.27
C LEU A 277 -11.90 17.48 28.59
N ILE A 278 -11.28 16.52 27.91
CA ILE A 278 -9.86 16.20 28.09
C ILE A 278 -9.13 16.52 26.79
N ILE A 279 -8.00 17.21 26.93
CA ILE A 279 -7.07 17.52 25.85
C ILE A 279 -5.75 16.86 26.22
N ALA A 280 -5.10 16.20 25.28
CA ALA A 280 -3.81 15.55 25.50
C ALA A 280 -2.89 15.69 24.28
N PRO A 281 -1.57 15.56 24.46
CA PRO A 281 -0.63 15.65 23.35
C PRO A 281 -0.47 14.29 22.64
N ASP A 282 0.53 14.22 21.76
CA ASP A 282 0.86 13.06 20.92
C ASP A 282 1.22 11.80 21.71
N GLY A 283 1.64 11.89 22.99
CA GLY A 283 1.85 10.73 23.86
C GLY A 283 0.61 9.82 23.99
N PHE A 284 -0.60 10.37 23.82
CA PHE A 284 -1.86 9.64 23.86
C PHE A 284 -2.19 8.97 22.52
N THR A 285 -1.33 9.08 21.51
CA THR A 285 -1.58 8.55 20.16
C THR A 285 -0.68 7.36 19.83
N THR A 286 0.03 6.85 20.83
CA THR A 286 0.84 5.63 20.76
C THR A 286 -0.06 4.38 20.69
N GLU A 287 0.45 3.32 20.06
CA GLU A 287 -0.24 2.02 20.02
C GLU A 287 -0.43 1.45 21.43
N ALA A 288 0.56 1.64 22.31
CA ALA A 288 0.47 1.27 23.72
C ALA A 288 -0.70 1.96 24.43
N PHE A 289 -0.89 3.27 24.23
CA PHE A 289 -2.04 3.98 24.80
C PHE A 289 -3.37 3.45 24.26
N GLN A 290 -3.49 3.31 22.93
CA GLN A 290 -4.73 2.86 22.28
C GLN A 290 -5.16 1.46 22.75
N ARG A 291 -4.20 0.55 22.98
CA ARG A 291 -4.48 -0.82 23.42
C ARG A 291 -4.46 -1.01 24.93
N GLY A 292 -3.92 -0.05 25.68
CA GLY A 292 -3.72 -0.15 27.12
C GLY A 292 -5.00 -0.28 27.93
N PHE A 293 -6.17 -0.07 27.31
CA PHE A 293 -7.48 -0.21 27.95
C PHE A 293 -8.14 -1.60 27.74
N ALA A 294 -7.61 -2.45 26.85
CA ALA A 294 -8.26 -3.68 26.42
C ALA A 294 -8.58 -4.66 27.57
N ASP A 295 -7.73 -4.68 28.60
CA ASP A 295 -7.92 -5.56 29.75
C ASP A 295 -8.96 -5.06 30.75
N PHE A 296 -9.42 -3.81 30.66
CA PHE A 296 -10.38 -3.24 31.60
C PHE A 296 -11.82 -3.66 31.27
N PRO A 297 -12.60 -4.16 32.25
CA PRO A 297 -13.95 -4.70 31.98
C PRO A 297 -14.90 -3.70 31.32
N LYS A 298 -14.83 -2.41 31.69
CA LYS A 298 -15.72 -1.38 31.14
C LYS A 298 -15.43 -1.05 29.69
N GLU A 299 -14.17 -1.15 29.27
CA GLU A 299 -13.78 -0.99 27.87
C GLU A 299 -14.32 -2.13 27.01
N ARG A 300 -14.34 -3.36 27.54
CA ARG A 300 -14.94 -4.52 26.85
C ARG A 300 -16.46 -4.44 26.74
N GLN A 301 -17.12 -3.83 27.73
CA GLN A 301 -18.57 -3.61 27.73
C GLN A 301 -18.98 -2.49 26.77
N GLN A 302 -18.20 -1.40 26.77
CA GLN A 302 -18.42 -0.24 25.91
C GLN A 302 -17.08 0.21 25.34
N SER A 303 -16.85 -0.10 24.07
CA SER A 303 -15.66 0.39 23.36
C SER A 303 -15.63 1.92 23.36
N GLY A 304 -14.48 2.48 23.73
CA GLY A 304 -14.27 3.90 23.93
C GLY A 304 -14.63 4.40 25.32
N TYR A 305 -14.98 3.55 26.30
CA TYR A 305 -15.42 4.00 27.63
C TYR A 305 -14.43 4.97 28.29
N TYR A 306 -13.13 4.68 28.21
CA TYR A 306 -12.10 5.54 28.82
C TYR A 306 -11.65 6.69 27.93
N THR A 307 -11.80 6.57 26.62
CA THR A 307 -11.11 7.43 25.64
C THR A 307 -12.03 8.35 24.84
N ASP A 308 -13.31 7.99 24.67
CA ASP A 308 -14.21 8.74 23.79
C ASP A 308 -14.36 10.20 24.22
N GLY A 309 -14.15 11.11 23.26
CA GLY A 309 -14.23 12.55 23.48
C GLY A 309 -12.92 13.21 23.92
N ILE A 310 -11.84 12.45 24.11
CA ILE A 310 -10.52 13.03 24.31
C ILE A 310 -10.03 13.64 22.98
N TYR A 311 -9.67 14.93 23.02
CA TYR A 311 -8.98 15.61 21.93
C TYR A 311 -7.47 15.39 22.06
N VAL A 312 -6.83 15.01 20.96
CA VAL A 312 -5.40 14.69 20.94
C VAL A 312 -4.70 15.34 19.77
N THR A 313 -3.53 15.93 20.00
CA THR A 313 -2.67 16.26 18.85
C THR A 313 -1.93 15.04 18.36
N THR A 314 -1.75 14.90 17.05
CA THR A 314 -1.00 13.79 16.45
C THR A 314 -0.16 14.28 15.26
N PRO A 315 1.03 13.69 15.01
CA PRO A 315 1.82 13.98 13.81
C PRO A 315 1.15 13.54 12.51
N LEU A 316 0.25 12.56 12.56
CA LEU A 316 -0.46 12.05 11.38
C LEU A 316 -1.86 11.56 11.73
N LEU A 317 -2.80 11.82 10.82
CA LEU A 317 -4.12 11.19 10.79
C LEU A 317 -4.28 10.45 9.45
N PHE A 318 -4.46 9.13 9.49
CA PHE A 318 -4.53 8.30 8.28
C PHE A 318 -5.80 8.53 7.42
N ASP A 319 -6.81 9.21 7.96
CA ASP A 319 -7.98 9.65 7.18
C ASP A 319 -7.70 10.91 6.33
N THR A 320 -6.56 11.57 6.56
CA THR A 320 -6.06 12.75 5.81
C THR A 320 -4.88 12.43 4.88
N THR A 321 -4.41 11.18 4.85
CA THR A 321 -3.21 10.82 4.07
C THR A 321 -3.50 10.75 2.58
N ASN A 322 -2.50 11.14 1.80
CA ASN A 322 -2.49 11.01 0.34
C ASN A 322 -2.41 9.54 -0.11
N GLU A 323 -2.45 9.33 -1.42
CA GLU A 323 -2.34 8.01 -2.03
C GLU A 323 -1.10 7.22 -1.56
N LYS A 324 0.08 7.87 -1.43
CA LYS A 324 1.31 7.22 -0.92
C LYS A 324 1.13 6.71 0.52
N GLY A 325 0.46 7.48 1.38
CA GLY A 325 0.15 7.08 2.75
C GLY A 325 -0.82 5.92 2.84
N GLN A 326 -1.81 5.85 1.94
CA GLN A 326 -2.73 4.70 1.86
C GLN A 326 -2.01 3.44 1.39
N LYS A 327 -1.20 3.55 0.33
CA LYS A 327 -0.36 2.44 -0.16
C LYS A 327 0.59 1.92 0.90
N PHE A 328 1.20 2.83 1.67
CA PHE A 328 1.99 2.46 2.83
C PHE A 328 1.15 1.71 3.87
N SER A 329 -0.03 2.22 4.21
CA SER A 329 -0.93 1.58 5.17
C SER A 329 -1.29 0.15 4.78
N GLU A 330 -1.59 -0.08 3.51
CA GLU A 330 -1.89 -1.40 2.97
C GLU A 330 -0.68 -2.32 2.92
N ALA A 331 0.47 -1.84 2.43
CA ALA A 331 1.70 -2.63 2.37
C ALA A 331 2.13 -3.07 3.77
N TYR A 332 1.97 -2.18 4.75
CA TYR A 332 2.22 -2.46 6.15
C TYR A 332 1.24 -3.50 6.71
N LEU A 333 -0.06 -3.31 6.48
CA LEU A 333 -1.10 -4.26 6.90
C LEU A 333 -0.88 -5.64 6.30
N LYS A 334 -0.59 -5.72 5.00
CA LYS A 334 -0.31 -6.98 4.30
C LYS A 334 0.91 -7.70 4.87
N LYS A 335 1.96 -6.96 5.23
CA LYS A 335 3.23 -7.54 5.70
C LYS A 335 3.18 -7.96 7.17
N TYR A 336 2.52 -7.17 8.01
CA TYR A 336 2.59 -7.32 9.46
C TYR A 336 1.25 -7.73 10.09
N ASN A 337 0.16 -7.80 9.32
CA ASN A 337 -1.19 -8.09 9.79
C ASN A 337 -1.66 -7.11 10.90
N GLU A 338 -1.14 -5.89 10.86
CA GLU A 338 -1.37 -4.83 11.84
C GLU A 338 -1.48 -3.50 11.08
N LYS A 339 -2.33 -2.58 11.53
CA LYS A 339 -2.38 -1.23 10.94
C LYS A 339 -1.20 -0.39 11.43
N PRO A 340 -0.54 0.40 10.57
CA PRO A 340 0.55 1.24 11.04
C PRO A 340 0.03 2.40 11.89
N GLY A 341 0.82 2.76 12.90
CA GLY A 341 0.73 4.06 13.56
C GLY A 341 1.60 5.11 12.86
N TRP A 342 1.49 6.37 13.29
CA TRP A 342 2.31 7.46 12.76
C TRP A 342 3.81 7.23 12.98
N HIS A 343 4.21 6.57 14.08
CA HIS A 343 5.61 6.21 14.35
C HIS A 343 6.23 5.42 13.21
N ALA A 344 5.51 4.44 12.67
CA ALA A 344 5.98 3.64 11.53
C ALA A 344 6.06 4.47 10.25
N ALA A 345 5.09 5.35 9.99
CA ALA A 345 5.06 6.23 8.82
C ALA A 345 6.24 7.22 8.81
N PHE A 346 6.53 7.86 9.95
CA PHE A 346 7.66 8.78 10.07
C PHE A 346 9.01 8.06 10.06
N ALA A 347 9.09 6.83 10.59
CA ALA A 347 10.30 6.00 10.48
C ALA A 347 10.55 5.55 9.03
N TYR A 348 9.48 5.21 8.29
CA TYR A 348 9.53 4.92 6.85
C TYR A 348 10.06 6.13 6.06
N ASP A 349 9.53 7.33 6.29
CA ASP A 349 10.00 8.55 5.64
C ASP A 349 11.43 8.93 6.05
N SER A 350 11.82 8.68 7.31
CA SER A 350 13.20 8.91 7.77
C SER A 350 14.20 8.01 7.03
N ALA A 351 13.86 6.72 6.85
CA ALA A 351 14.64 5.80 6.03
C ALA A 351 14.68 6.26 4.56
N MET A 352 13.54 6.67 4.01
CA MET A 352 13.43 7.21 2.66
C MET A 352 14.39 8.40 2.46
N LEU A 353 14.40 9.38 3.36
CA LEU A 353 15.27 10.55 3.26
C LEU A 353 16.76 10.20 3.27
N ILE A 354 17.18 9.27 4.14
CA ILE A 354 18.56 8.78 4.15
C ILE A 354 18.88 8.09 2.83
N ILE A 355 18.00 7.24 2.31
CA ILE A 355 18.23 6.51 1.05
C ILE A 355 18.22 7.43 -0.17
N GLU A 356 17.40 8.47 -0.20
CA GLU A 356 17.48 9.49 -1.24
C GLU A 356 18.84 10.19 -1.22
N SER A 357 19.41 10.49 -0.04
CA SER A 357 20.78 11.02 0.03
C SER A 357 21.80 10.07 -0.61
N VAL A 358 21.65 8.75 -0.42
CA VAL A 358 22.55 7.74 -1.01
C VAL A 358 22.47 7.76 -2.54
N LYS A 359 21.26 7.88 -3.09
CA LYS A 359 21.02 7.94 -4.55
C LYS A 359 21.59 9.21 -5.17
N HIS A 360 21.57 10.34 -4.45
CA HIS A 360 21.91 11.65 -5.00
C HIS A 360 23.35 12.11 -4.73
N SER A 361 24.02 11.56 -3.70
CA SER A 361 25.32 12.09 -3.23
C SER A 361 26.51 11.13 -3.44
N GLY A 362 26.33 10.05 -4.20
CA GLY A 362 27.40 9.08 -4.49
C GLY A 362 28.01 8.48 -3.21
N ILE A 363 27.16 8.18 -2.23
CA ILE A 363 27.55 7.58 -0.95
C ILE A 363 27.90 6.12 -1.17
N ARG A 364 29.05 5.69 -0.63
CA ARG A 364 29.49 4.29 -0.74
C ARG A 364 29.23 3.50 0.53
N GLY A 365 29.20 4.12 1.71
CA GLY A 365 29.04 3.39 2.97
C GLY A 365 30.15 2.36 3.20
N LEU A 366 31.35 2.65 2.72
CA LEU A 366 32.56 1.86 2.98
C LEU A 366 33.32 2.51 4.13
N LYS A 367 34.02 1.72 4.94
CA LYS A 367 34.75 2.22 6.12
C LYS A 367 35.71 3.38 5.78
N GLN A 368 36.37 3.32 4.61
CA GLN A 368 37.34 4.34 4.19
C GLN A 368 36.67 5.67 3.79
N THR A 369 35.43 5.64 3.29
CA THR A 369 34.69 6.83 2.85
C THR A 369 33.64 7.28 3.88
N LEU A 370 33.48 6.56 4.98
CA LEU A 370 32.33 6.68 5.87
C LEU A 370 32.18 8.08 6.47
N LYS A 371 33.29 8.74 6.83
CA LYS A 371 33.27 10.11 7.34
C LYS A 371 32.72 11.10 6.30
N ASP A 372 33.18 10.99 5.06
CA ASP A 372 32.73 11.84 3.96
C ASP A 372 31.29 11.50 3.55
N ASP A 373 30.93 10.21 3.58
CA ASP A 373 29.58 9.74 3.32
C ASP A 373 28.58 10.27 4.36
N ARG A 374 28.94 10.24 5.65
CA ARG A 374 28.15 10.85 6.73
C ARG A 374 27.97 12.35 6.54
N ALA A 375 29.04 13.07 6.14
CA ALA A 375 28.94 14.49 5.83
C ALA A 375 28.01 14.75 4.64
N LYS A 376 28.08 13.93 3.58
CA LYS A 376 27.16 14.01 2.42
C LYS A 376 25.71 13.74 2.78
N VAL A 377 25.43 12.79 3.67
CA VAL A 377 24.06 12.56 4.19
C VAL A 377 23.57 13.82 4.90
N ARG A 378 24.36 14.37 5.84
CA ARG A 378 24.04 15.62 6.56
C ARG A 378 23.76 16.77 5.59
N ASP A 379 24.65 16.98 4.62
CA ASP A 379 24.56 18.08 3.67
C ASP A 379 23.35 17.94 2.75
N TYR A 380 23.04 16.71 2.33
CA TYR A 380 21.81 16.44 1.58
C TYR A 380 20.57 16.80 2.38
N LEU A 381 20.46 16.32 3.63
CA LEU A 381 19.31 16.61 4.49
C LEU A 381 19.19 18.12 4.77
N SER A 382 20.28 18.80 5.10
CA SER A 382 20.29 20.25 5.32
C SER A 382 19.97 21.04 4.04
N GLY A 383 20.27 20.48 2.86
CA GLY A 383 19.93 21.04 1.56
C GLY A 383 18.43 20.99 1.24
N LEU A 384 17.66 20.08 1.85
CA LEU A 384 16.20 20.01 1.72
C LEU A 384 15.55 21.09 2.58
N ASN A 385 15.63 22.37 2.20
CA ASN A 385 15.25 23.50 3.04
C ASN A 385 14.08 24.35 2.53
N THR A 386 13.44 23.95 1.44
CA THR A 386 12.29 24.63 0.84
C THR A 386 11.25 23.62 0.36
N THR A 387 10.04 24.09 0.08
CA THR A 387 9.01 23.27 -0.57
C THR A 387 9.41 22.84 -1.98
N THR A 388 10.24 23.62 -2.68
CA THR A 388 10.69 23.32 -4.05
C THR A 388 11.67 22.16 -4.15
N ASN A 389 12.49 21.93 -3.12
CA ASN A 389 13.42 20.81 -3.04
C ASN A 389 12.96 19.74 -2.05
N ALA A 390 11.74 19.85 -1.51
CA ALA A 390 11.19 18.87 -0.57
C ALA A 390 11.00 17.49 -1.21
N VAL A 391 11.24 16.44 -0.42
CA VAL A 391 10.96 15.06 -0.83
C VAL A 391 9.58 14.68 -0.32
N GLU A 392 8.67 14.33 -1.22
CA GLU A 392 7.31 13.89 -0.86
C GLU A 392 7.31 12.41 -0.45
N GLY A 393 7.09 12.16 0.84
CA GLY A 393 6.95 10.83 1.43
C GLY A 393 5.51 10.46 1.78
N VAL A 394 5.36 9.45 2.64
CA VAL A 394 4.05 8.98 3.14
C VAL A 394 3.46 9.91 4.20
N THR A 395 4.30 10.76 4.81
CA THR A 395 3.91 11.79 5.78
C THR A 395 3.83 13.18 5.15
N GLY A 396 3.74 13.25 3.82
CA GLY A 396 3.74 14.50 3.04
C GLY A 396 5.15 14.99 2.70
N TYR A 397 5.28 16.28 2.41
CA TYR A 397 6.57 16.89 2.06
C TYR A 397 7.54 16.91 3.25
N ASN A 398 8.79 16.54 2.99
CA ASN A 398 9.87 16.51 3.95
C ASN A 398 10.96 17.51 3.54
N TYR A 399 11.13 18.54 4.36
CA TYR A 399 12.16 19.58 4.27
C TYR A 399 12.37 20.16 5.67
N PHE A 400 13.56 20.67 5.94
CA PHE A 400 14.02 21.10 7.25
C PHE A 400 14.33 22.59 7.27
N ASP A 401 14.08 23.23 8.40
CA ASP A 401 14.60 24.58 8.62
C ASP A 401 16.11 24.55 8.95
N LYS A 402 16.68 25.74 9.23
CA LYS A 402 18.09 25.91 9.57
C LYS A 402 18.54 25.15 10.84
N HIS A 403 17.60 24.71 11.68
CA HIS A 403 17.89 23.94 12.88
C HIS A 403 17.79 22.44 12.62
N GLY A 404 17.33 21.99 11.45
CA GLY A 404 17.07 20.57 11.19
C GLY A 404 15.65 20.14 11.57
N ASP A 405 14.73 21.08 11.81
CA ASP A 405 13.33 20.78 12.14
C ASP A 405 12.45 20.74 10.90
N SER A 406 11.74 19.62 10.72
CA SER A 406 10.76 19.47 9.67
C SER A 406 9.54 20.35 9.94
N GLN A 407 9.06 21.05 8.92
CA GLN A 407 7.91 21.96 9.01
C GLN A 407 6.58 21.19 8.86
N LYS A 408 6.39 20.14 9.68
CA LYS A 408 5.16 19.34 9.66
C LYS A 408 3.99 20.04 10.36
N PRO A 409 2.76 19.88 9.86
CA PRO A 409 1.58 20.37 10.55
C PRO A 409 1.32 19.57 11.85
N VAL A 410 0.64 20.21 12.79
CA VAL A 410 0.05 19.55 13.97
C VAL A 410 -1.41 19.26 13.65
N TYR A 411 -1.80 17.99 13.70
CA TYR A 411 -3.20 17.61 13.51
C TYR A 411 -3.92 17.45 14.84
N MET A 412 -5.20 17.79 14.88
CA MET A 412 -6.07 17.53 16.01
C MET A 412 -6.98 16.33 15.70
N GLY A 413 -6.85 15.26 16.47
CA GLY A 413 -7.75 14.12 16.46
C GLY A 413 -8.73 14.13 17.64
N ILE A 414 -9.77 13.31 17.54
CA ILE A 414 -10.70 13.01 18.62
C ILE A 414 -10.91 11.50 18.71
N TYR A 415 -10.92 10.97 19.93
CA TYR A 415 -11.23 9.57 20.17
C TYR A 415 -12.73 9.27 20.00
N ARG A 416 -13.01 8.26 19.18
CA ARG A 416 -14.34 7.70 18.91
C ARG A 416 -14.26 6.19 18.72
N LYS A 417 -14.87 5.41 19.60
CA LYS A 417 -14.83 3.94 19.61
C LYS A 417 -13.40 3.42 19.43
N LEU A 418 -12.48 3.89 20.29
CA LEU A 418 -11.03 3.60 20.26
C LEU A 418 -10.24 4.09 19.04
N ASN A 419 -10.89 4.68 18.03
CA ASN A 419 -10.21 5.22 16.86
C ASN A 419 -9.97 6.72 17.03
N ILE A 420 -8.82 7.19 16.58
CA ILE A 420 -8.56 8.62 16.43
C ILE A 420 -9.07 9.02 15.04
N VAL A 421 -10.09 9.88 15.02
CA VAL A 421 -10.61 10.49 13.78
C VAL A 421 -10.29 11.96 13.76
N SER A 422 -10.19 12.57 12.58
CA SER A 422 -9.94 14.01 12.43
C SER A 422 -10.95 14.85 13.22
N ALA A 423 -10.51 15.80 14.04
CA ALA A 423 -11.42 16.80 14.59
C ALA A 423 -12.00 17.66 13.45
N LEU A 424 -13.22 18.18 13.63
CA LEU A 424 -13.98 18.89 12.59
C LEU A 424 -13.30 20.17 12.08
N ILE A 425 -12.35 20.71 12.85
CA ILE A 425 -11.57 21.89 12.51
C ILE A 425 -10.10 21.54 12.65
N GLN A 426 -9.34 21.74 11.58
CA GLN A 426 -7.87 21.65 11.57
C GLN A 426 -7.27 23.03 11.36
N PHE A 427 -5.98 23.17 11.66
CA PHE A 427 -5.22 24.35 11.29
C PHE A 427 -4.00 24.00 10.48
N GLN A 428 -3.77 24.78 9.43
CA GLN A 428 -2.56 24.69 8.62
C GLN A 428 -1.86 26.05 8.66
N SER A 429 -0.53 26.04 8.74
CA SER A 429 0.22 27.30 8.72
C SER A 429 0.03 27.98 7.38
N VAL A 430 -0.28 29.27 7.41
CA VAL A 430 -0.17 30.11 6.21
C VAL A 430 1.32 30.30 5.97
N THR A 431 1.85 29.86 4.83
CA THR A 431 3.18 30.32 4.44
C THR A 431 3.05 31.73 3.84
N ALA A 432 4.06 32.58 3.98
CA ALA A 432 4.03 33.97 3.48
C ALA A 432 3.76 34.07 1.96
N GLN A 433 3.76 32.95 1.25
CA GLN A 433 3.60 32.79 -0.19
C GLN A 433 2.22 32.21 -0.56
N ASP A 434 1.34 31.92 0.41
CA ASP A 434 0.05 31.23 0.21
C ASP A 434 -1.18 32.10 0.50
N ILE A 435 -1.05 33.42 0.66
CA ILE A 435 -2.18 34.29 1.05
C ILE A 435 -3.11 34.54 -0.16
N GLY A 436 -4.11 33.68 -0.35
CA GLY A 436 -5.33 33.95 -1.12
C GLY A 436 -6.40 34.66 -0.26
N PRO A 437 -7.45 35.28 -0.82
CA PRO A 437 -8.41 36.13 -0.11
C PRO A 437 -9.41 35.36 0.74
N SER A 438 -9.52 34.04 0.57
CA SER A 438 -10.18 33.17 1.56
C SER A 438 -9.50 33.26 2.93
N ALA A 439 -8.25 33.75 3.00
CA ALA A 439 -7.56 34.12 4.24
C ALA A 439 -8.15 35.36 4.95
N LYS A 440 -8.82 36.27 4.22
CA LYS A 440 -9.22 37.60 4.72
C LYS A 440 -10.63 37.69 5.28
N LYS A 441 -11.39 36.61 5.31
CA LYS A 441 -12.58 36.55 6.17
C LYS A 441 -12.09 36.26 7.59
N ASP A 442 -12.37 37.16 8.54
CA ASP A 442 -11.94 37.09 9.95
C ASP A 442 -12.23 35.73 10.64
N GLU A 443 -13.07 34.88 10.06
CA GLU A 443 -13.39 33.54 10.55
C GLU A 443 -12.47 32.42 10.03
N TRP A 444 -11.73 32.63 8.94
CA TRP A 444 -11.05 31.56 8.18
C TRP A 444 -9.54 31.55 8.35
N VAL A 445 -8.98 32.61 8.93
CA VAL A 445 -7.59 32.65 9.39
C VAL A 445 -7.55 33.09 10.83
N LEU A 446 -6.81 32.35 11.65
CA LEU A 446 -6.58 32.67 13.05
C LEU A 446 -5.11 32.96 13.26
N LEU A 447 -4.83 34.07 13.93
CA LEU A 447 -3.47 34.42 14.34
C LEU A 447 -3.03 33.55 15.53
N PHE A 448 -2.06 32.68 15.36
CA PHE A 448 -1.46 31.86 16.42
C PHE A 448 -0.06 32.40 16.75
N ASP A 449 0.03 33.32 17.71
CA ASP A 449 1.30 33.90 18.20
C ASP A 449 2.18 34.44 17.04
N GLY A 450 1.61 35.42 16.33
CA GLY A 450 2.26 36.13 15.21
C GLY A 450 2.28 35.38 13.88
N ARG A 451 1.70 34.18 13.79
CA ARG A 451 1.57 33.41 12.54
C ARG A 451 0.12 33.23 12.16
N ASP A 452 -0.21 33.54 10.91
CA ASP A 452 -1.53 33.27 10.36
C ASP A 452 -1.69 31.76 10.14
N MET A 453 -2.82 31.21 10.60
CA MET A 453 -3.18 29.81 10.43
C MET A 453 -4.52 29.71 9.72
N TYR A 454 -4.59 28.98 8.62
CA TYR A 454 -5.85 28.66 7.96
C TYR A 454 -6.70 27.76 8.86
N ARG A 455 -7.94 28.15 9.08
CA ARG A 455 -8.99 27.31 9.67
C ARG A 455 -9.55 26.41 8.57
N THR A 456 -9.14 25.15 8.57
CA THR A 456 -9.59 24.15 7.60
C THR A 456 -10.76 23.36 8.17
N ASN A 457 -11.88 23.33 7.46
CA ASN A 457 -13.05 22.53 7.84
C ASN A 457 -12.89 21.10 7.33
N VAL A 458 -13.12 20.13 8.21
CA VAL A 458 -13.08 18.71 7.89
C VAL A 458 -14.49 18.22 7.56
N ILE A 459 -14.65 17.69 6.36
CA ILE A 459 -15.90 17.12 5.88
C ILE A 459 -15.76 15.60 5.87
N TYR A 460 -16.36 14.92 6.85
CA TYR A 460 -16.45 13.47 6.82
C TYR A 460 -17.35 13.06 5.66
N THR A 461 -16.79 12.27 4.76
CA THR A 461 -17.42 11.85 3.51
C THR A 461 -17.54 10.34 3.48
N GLY A 462 -18.76 9.85 3.29
CA GLY A 462 -18.99 8.43 3.04
C GLY A 462 -19.73 8.21 1.73
N ILE A 463 -19.43 7.08 1.09
CA ILE A 463 -20.02 6.70 -0.20
C ILE A 463 -20.44 5.23 -0.10
N GLU A 464 -21.64 4.95 -0.59
CA GLU A 464 -22.17 3.59 -0.74
C GLU A 464 -22.56 3.37 -2.20
N ILE A 465 -21.83 2.50 -2.89
CA ILE A 465 -22.11 2.15 -4.29
C ILE A 465 -23.24 1.12 -4.32
N LYS A 466 -24.35 1.45 -5.00
CA LYS A 466 -25.49 0.54 -5.19
C LYS A 466 -25.31 -0.34 -6.41
N GLU A 467 -24.93 0.26 -7.53
CA GLU A 467 -24.81 -0.43 -8.80
C GLU A 467 -23.77 0.23 -9.72
N ILE A 468 -22.98 -0.60 -10.39
CA ILE A 468 -22.10 -0.26 -11.50
C ILE A 468 -22.65 -0.97 -12.74
N SER A 469 -23.08 -0.18 -13.71
CA SER A 469 -23.75 -0.64 -14.94
C SER A 469 -23.11 0.00 -16.18
N GLU A 470 -23.49 -0.45 -17.37
CA GLU A 470 -23.00 0.09 -18.65
C GLU A 470 -21.47 0.19 -18.72
N LEU A 471 -20.76 -0.82 -18.19
CA LEU A 471 -19.30 -0.86 -18.22
C LEU A 471 -18.80 -1.06 -19.65
N ASP A 472 -18.18 -0.01 -20.19
CA ASP A 472 -17.49 0.00 -21.47
C ASP A 472 -15.99 0.14 -21.23
N VAL A 473 -15.30 -1.00 -21.25
CA VAL A 473 -13.85 -1.08 -21.01
C VAL A 473 -13.06 -0.51 -22.19
N LEU A 474 -13.62 -0.49 -23.41
CA LEU A 474 -12.94 0.05 -24.58
C LEU A 474 -12.90 1.58 -24.54
N ASN A 475 -13.99 2.20 -24.12
CA ASN A 475 -14.08 3.65 -23.97
C ASN A 475 -13.76 4.14 -22.55
N LEU A 476 -13.41 3.24 -21.63
CA LEU A 476 -13.13 3.50 -20.21
C LEU A 476 -14.25 4.29 -19.53
N GLN A 477 -15.49 3.82 -19.66
CA GLN A 477 -16.67 4.47 -19.09
C GLN A 477 -17.57 3.48 -18.35
N CYS A 478 -18.26 3.97 -17.33
CA CYS A 478 -19.31 3.21 -16.64
C CYS A 478 -20.36 4.15 -16.04
N THR A 479 -21.56 3.62 -15.80
CA THR A 479 -22.61 4.28 -15.04
C THR A 479 -22.56 3.81 -13.59
N ILE A 480 -22.47 4.75 -12.64
CA ILE A 480 -22.42 4.45 -11.20
C ILE A 480 -23.64 5.07 -10.52
N ASP A 481 -24.37 4.26 -9.77
CA ASP A 481 -25.51 4.63 -8.92
C ASP A 481 -25.08 4.47 -7.44
N PHE A 482 -25.12 5.55 -6.68
CA PHE A 482 -24.54 5.58 -5.33
C PHE A 482 -25.22 6.59 -4.40
N PHE A 483 -25.12 6.31 -3.10
CA PHE A 483 -25.37 7.30 -2.06
C PHE A 483 -24.06 7.96 -1.63
N ILE A 484 -24.11 9.25 -1.36
CA ILE A 484 -23.01 10.01 -0.76
C ILE A 484 -23.53 10.85 0.39
N TRP A 485 -22.81 10.84 1.51
CA TRP A 485 -23.17 11.66 2.66
C TRP A 485 -21.98 12.42 3.24
N PHE A 486 -22.33 13.52 3.92
CA PHE A 486 -21.40 14.42 4.55
C PHE A 486 -21.77 14.63 6.02
N ARG A 487 -20.79 14.54 6.92
CA ARG A 487 -20.90 15.04 8.31
C ARG A 487 -19.89 16.17 8.52
N TYR A 488 -20.35 17.34 8.94
CA TYR A 488 -19.51 18.54 9.02
C TYR A 488 -20.07 19.55 10.02
N GLN A 489 -19.29 20.59 10.33
CA GLN A 489 -19.70 21.71 11.18
C GLN A 489 -19.56 23.02 10.41
N GLY A 490 -20.47 23.96 10.70
CA GLY A 490 -20.49 25.28 10.07
C GLY A 490 -21.36 25.34 8.82
N ASP A 491 -21.33 26.50 8.16
CA ASP A 491 -22.15 26.80 7.00
C ASP A 491 -21.33 26.61 5.71
N ILE A 492 -21.29 25.38 5.22
CA ILE A 492 -20.55 24.97 4.03
C ILE A 492 -21.53 24.31 3.07
N ASP A 493 -21.55 24.75 1.82
CA ASP A 493 -22.39 24.15 0.79
C ASP A 493 -21.77 22.85 0.25
N VAL A 494 -21.92 21.78 1.02
CA VAL A 494 -21.45 20.44 0.63
C VAL A 494 -22.19 19.83 -0.57
N GLY A 495 -23.29 20.47 -1.04
CA GLY A 495 -23.99 20.06 -2.26
C GLY A 495 -23.30 20.56 -3.53
N LYS A 496 -22.48 21.61 -3.42
CA LYS A 496 -21.73 22.18 -4.54
C LYS A 496 -20.45 21.37 -4.79
N LEU A 497 -20.55 20.33 -5.61
CA LEU A 497 -19.43 19.46 -5.98
C LEU A 497 -19.10 19.58 -7.46
N GLU A 498 -17.80 19.54 -7.76
CA GLU A 498 -17.31 19.31 -9.12
C GLU A 498 -16.76 17.88 -9.19
N PHE A 499 -17.47 17.01 -9.91
CA PHE A 499 -16.96 15.70 -10.27
C PHE A 499 -15.94 15.84 -11.40
N ILE A 500 -14.75 15.27 -11.19
CA ILE A 500 -13.58 15.50 -12.06
C ILE A 500 -13.54 14.47 -13.19
N ASN A 501 -13.99 13.24 -12.93
CA ASN A 501 -13.94 12.13 -13.87
C ASN A 501 -15.30 11.84 -14.52
N VAL A 502 -16.15 12.84 -14.75
CA VAL A 502 -17.44 12.63 -15.41
C VAL A 502 -17.37 12.78 -16.92
N SER A 503 -18.23 12.03 -17.60
CA SER A 503 -18.43 12.16 -19.05
C SER A 503 -19.50 13.22 -19.39
N ALA A 504 -20.37 13.54 -18.45
CA ALA A 504 -21.41 14.56 -18.57
C ALA A 504 -21.64 15.24 -17.19
N PRO A 505 -22.07 16.52 -17.15
CA PRO A 505 -22.37 17.20 -15.89
C PRO A 505 -23.39 16.41 -15.05
N ILE A 506 -23.14 16.33 -13.75
CA ILE A 506 -24.02 15.66 -12.78
C ILE A 506 -24.60 16.73 -11.85
N ASP A 507 -25.93 16.73 -11.71
CA ASP A 507 -26.62 17.49 -10.67
C ASP A 507 -26.79 16.59 -9.43
N MET A 508 -26.40 17.10 -8.26
CA MET A 508 -26.56 16.43 -6.97
C MET A 508 -28.03 16.39 -6.52
N GLY A 509 -28.86 17.29 -7.04
CA GLY A 509 -30.24 17.45 -6.63
C GLY A 509 -30.39 17.88 -5.17
N GLN A 510 -31.58 17.67 -4.61
CA GLN A 510 -31.86 17.94 -3.20
C GLN A 510 -31.41 16.78 -2.31
N PRO A 511 -30.97 17.04 -1.06
CA PRO A 511 -30.58 15.99 -0.16
C PRO A 511 -31.79 15.10 0.19
N VAL A 512 -31.57 13.79 0.18
CA VAL A 512 -32.52 12.76 0.66
C VAL A 512 -32.78 12.95 2.16
N HIS A 513 -31.72 13.28 2.91
CA HIS A 513 -31.79 13.62 4.33
C HIS A 513 -30.91 14.83 4.63
N ASP A 514 -31.43 15.74 5.46
CA ASP A 514 -30.68 16.86 6.04
C ASP A 514 -31.03 16.93 7.55
N LYS A 515 -30.02 16.87 8.41
CA LYS A 515 -30.19 16.85 9.88
C LYS A 515 -29.06 17.63 10.56
N GLU A 516 -29.35 18.27 11.67
CA GLU A 516 -28.36 18.90 12.54
C GLU A 516 -28.48 18.33 13.97
N ILE A 517 -27.37 17.84 14.53
CA ILE A 517 -27.27 17.24 15.87
C ILE A 517 -26.04 17.82 16.56
N ASP A 518 -26.19 18.53 17.67
CA ASP A 518 -25.07 19.07 18.47
C ASP A 518 -24.01 19.82 17.63
N GLN A 519 -24.45 20.72 16.74
CA GLN A 519 -23.63 21.49 15.78
C GLN A 519 -23.00 20.68 14.63
N LEU A 520 -23.20 19.36 14.60
CA LEU A 520 -22.84 18.50 13.49
C LEU A 520 -24.02 18.41 12.51
N ARG A 521 -23.81 18.88 11.27
CA ARG A 521 -24.76 18.71 10.16
C ARG A 521 -24.49 17.39 9.45
N TYR A 522 -25.54 16.71 9.02
CA TYR A 522 -25.54 15.50 8.22
C TYR A 522 -26.40 15.71 6.97
N ARG A 523 -25.81 15.52 5.79
CA ARG A 523 -26.54 15.54 4.51
C ARG A 523 -26.27 14.28 3.71
N LEU A 524 -27.32 13.69 3.14
CA LEU A 524 -27.26 12.50 2.29
C LEU A 524 -27.85 12.84 0.91
N TYR A 525 -27.17 12.44 -0.15
CA TYR A 525 -27.61 12.58 -1.52
C TYR A 525 -27.63 11.22 -2.21
N HIS A 526 -28.53 11.06 -3.18
CA HIS A 526 -28.56 9.92 -4.10
C HIS A 526 -28.18 10.43 -5.49
N VAL A 527 -27.14 9.83 -6.07
CA VAL A 527 -26.54 10.33 -7.30
C VAL A 527 -26.36 9.17 -8.27
N LYS A 528 -26.67 9.44 -9.55
CA LYS A 528 -26.42 8.52 -10.64
C LYS A 528 -25.81 9.27 -11.81
N GLY A 529 -24.71 8.75 -12.35
CA GLY A 529 -24.03 9.42 -13.46
C GLY A 529 -23.04 8.53 -14.21
N LYS A 530 -22.54 9.06 -15.33
CA LYS A 530 -21.53 8.41 -16.18
C LYS A 530 -20.13 8.93 -15.84
N PHE A 531 -19.26 8.01 -15.46
CA PHE A 531 -17.90 8.27 -15.02
C PHE A 531 -16.88 7.59 -15.93
N LYS A 532 -15.73 8.26 -16.08
CA LYS A 532 -14.54 7.72 -16.74
C LYS A 532 -13.77 6.84 -15.75
N ALA A 533 -13.41 5.66 -16.21
CA ALA A 533 -12.52 4.73 -15.53
C ALA A 533 -11.06 5.19 -15.63
N ASP A 534 -10.16 4.52 -14.89
CA ASP A 534 -8.71 4.73 -14.87
C ASP A 534 -8.30 6.18 -14.59
N PHE A 535 -9.09 6.86 -13.78
CA PHE A 535 -8.84 8.24 -13.34
C PHE A 535 -7.70 8.35 -12.31
N LEU A 536 -7.17 7.22 -11.83
CA LEU A 536 -6.01 7.09 -10.94
C LEU A 536 -4.82 6.48 -11.72
N PRO A 537 -3.79 7.26 -12.08
CA PRO A 537 -2.70 6.82 -12.97
C PRO A 537 -1.81 5.67 -12.44
N SER A 538 -1.86 5.41 -11.14
CA SER A 538 -0.88 4.62 -10.40
C SER A 538 -1.34 3.19 -10.06
N GLU A 539 -2.58 2.84 -10.40
CA GLU A 539 -3.22 1.56 -10.05
C GLU A 539 -3.54 0.68 -11.27
N THR A 540 -3.24 1.13 -12.50
CA THR A 540 -3.54 0.36 -13.71
C THR A 540 -2.45 -0.69 -13.95
N ALA A 541 -2.71 -1.94 -13.56
CA ALA A 541 -1.97 -3.10 -14.03
C ALA A 541 -2.65 -3.72 -15.27
N TYR A 542 -1.94 -4.58 -16.00
CA TYR A 542 -2.51 -5.30 -17.13
C TYR A 542 -3.75 -6.11 -16.70
N ASN A 543 -4.87 -5.98 -17.43
CA ASN A 543 -6.20 -6.55 -17.13
C ASN A 543 -6.82 -6.09 -15.79
N GLN A 544 -6.44 -4.90 -15.32
CA GLN A 544 -7.08 -4.22 -14.21
C GLN A 544 -7.55 -2.83 -14.63
N HIS A 545 -8.75 -2.46 -14.18
CA HIS A 545 -9.27 -1.11 -14.35
C HIS A 545 -9.75 -0.56 -13.02
N VAL A 546 -9.68 0.75 -12.87
CA VAL A 546 -10.16 1.48 -11.69
C VAL A 546 -11.42 2.23 -12.07
N LEU A 547 -12.55 1.73 -11.62
CA LEU A 547 -13.82 2.43 -11.69
C LEU A 547 -13.96 3.36 -10.48
N GLY A 548 -14.89 4.31 -10.52
CA GLY A 548 -15.23 5.09 -9.34
C GLY A 548 -15.39 6.58 -9.60
N ILE A 549 -15.22 7.34 -8.52
CA ILE A 549 -15.67 8.72 -8.43
C ILE A 549 -14.54 9.57 -7.84
N ALA A 550 -14.25 10.69 -8.48
CA ALA A 550 -13.36 11.72 -8.00
C ALA A 550 -14.09 13.07 -8.01
N PHE A 551 -14.09 13.78 -6.89
CA PHE A 551 -14.71 15.10 -6.80
C PHE A 551 -13.96 16.04 -5.88
N ARG A 552 -14.23 17.34 -6.04
CA ARG A 552 -13.73 18.41 -5.19
C ARG A 552 -14.81 19.47 -4.95
N HIS A 553 -14.57 20.37 -4.00
CA HIS A 553 -15.31 21.62 -3.94
C HIS A 553 -14.77 22.56 -5.04
N PRO A 554 -15.63 23.25 -5.81
CA PRO A 554 -15.17 24.12 -6.90
C PRO A 554 -14.50 25.41 -6.39
N ASP A 555 -15.01 26.00 -5.30
CA ASP A 555 -14.51 27.29 -4.80
C ASP A 555 -13.61 27.23 -3.56
N LEU A 556 -13.73 26.19 -2.72
CA LEU A 556 -12.98 26.08 -1.46
C LEU A 556 -11.72 25.26 -1.70
N ASP A 557 -10.58 25.92 -1.55
CA ASP A 557 -9.28 25.30 -1.65
C ASP A 557 -8.97 24.40 -0.44
N ARG A 558 -7.83 23.69 -0.53
CA ARG A 558 -7.36 22.75 0.49
C ARG A 558 -7.11 23.42 1.85
N ASN A 559 -6.88 24.73 1.89
CA ASN A 559 -6.66 25.45 3.13
C ASN A 559 -7.96 25.66 3.90
N ASN A 560 -9.10 25.74 3.21
CA ASN A 560 -10.41 25.97 3.83
C ASN A 560 -11.22 24.69 4.02
N LEU A 561 -11.02 23.66 3.19
CA LEU A 561 -11.80 22.43 3.20
C LEU A 561 -10.92 21.21 2.91
N ILE A 562 -11.04 20.19 3.77
CA ILE A 562 -10.54 18.85 3.47
C ILE A 562 -11.65 17.81 3.62
N TYR A 563 -11.76 16.93 2.63
CA TYR A 563 -12.59 15.74 2.73
C TYR A 563 -11.83 14.62 3.41
N VAL A 564 -12.44 13.97 4.39
CA VAL A 564 -11.87 12.79 5.04
C VAL A 564 -12.85 11.64 4.98
N LYS A 565 -12.34 10.42 4.99
CA LYS A 565 -13.15 9.21 4.98
C LYS A 565 -14.03 9.13 6.25
N ASP A 566 -15.34 8.97 6.09
CA ASP A 566 -16.27 8.77 7.20
C ASP A 566 -16.24 7.33 7.72
N VAL A 567 -15.15 6.97 8.40
CA VAL A 567 -14.93 5.65 8.99
C VAL A 567 -16.09 5.21 9.90
N LEU A 568 -16.65 6.14 10.68
CA LEU A 568 -17.74 5.86 11.60
C LEU A 568 -19.06 5.63 10.87
N GLY A 569 -19.38 6.49 9.89
CA GLY A 569 -20.60 6.39 9.08
C GLY A 569 -20.64 5.16 8.19
N MET A 570 -19.49 4.75 7.63
CA MET A 570 -19.39 3.53 6.81
C MET A 570 -19.38 2.24 7.65
N GLY A 571 -19.26 2.36 8.97
CA GLY A 571 -19.30 1.25 9.93
C GLY A 571 -18.08 0.35 9.92
N THR A 572 -17.02 0.69 9.16
CA THR A 572 -15.74 -0.02 9.19
C THR A 572 -14.62 0.87 8.66
N PRO A 573 -13.43 0.85 9.29
CA PRO A 573 -12.24 1.45 8.70
C PRO A 573 -11.56 0.55 7.65
N ASN A 574 -11.95 -0.72 7.51
CA ASN A 574 -11.34 -1.69 6.58
C ASN A 574 -12.05 -1.68 5.22
N ASP A 575 -11.31 -1.32 4.18
CA ASP A 575 -11.81 -1.26 2.80
C ASP A 575 -12.06 -2.63 2.17
N GLU A 576 -11.38 -3.69 2.65
CA GLU A 576 -11.66 -5.06 2.22
C GLU A 576 -13.08 -5.48 2.62
N VAL A 577 -13.54 -5.10 3.81
CA VAL A 577 -14.90 -5.37 4.28
C VAL A 577 -15.92 -4.64 3.42
N ILE A 578 -15.59 -3.45 2.92
CA ILE A 578 -16.46 -2.69 2.01
C ILE A 578 -16.49 -3.38 0.63
N ALA A 579 -15.34 -3.81 0.12
CA ALA A 579 -15.25 -4.59 -1.12
C ALA A 579 -16.08 -5.88 -1.04
N ASP A 580 -15.99 -6.62 0.06
CA ASP A 580 -16.77 -7.85 0.30
C ASP A 580 -18.27 -7.57 0.30
N ARG A 581 -18.72 -6.47 0.93
CA ARG A 581 -20.14 -6.04 0.90
C ARG A 581 -20.60 -5.70 -0.52
N MET A 582 -19.76 -5.05 -1.32
CA MET A 582 -20.07 -4.73 -2.72
C MET A 582 -20.18 -5.99 -3.58
N VAL A 583 -19.28 -6.96 -3.37
CA VAL A 583 -19.36 -8.27 -4.04
C VAL A 583 -20.63 -9.02 -3.61
N ALA A 584 -20.95 -9.05 -2.32
CA ALA A 584 -22.13 -9.73 -1.80
C ALA A 584 -23.45 -9.11 -2.26
N SER A 585 -23.49 -7.79 -2.47
CA SER A 585 -24.65 -7.07 -3.02
C SER A 585 -24.73 -7.11 -4.54
N ASN A 586 -23.79 -7.76 -5.22
CA ASN A 586 -23.69 -7.79 -6.69
C ASN A 586 -23.66 -6.37 -7.30
N ALA A 587 -22.95 -5.45 -6.64
CA ALA A 587 -22.84 -4.05 -7.08
C ALA A 587 -22.25 -3.93 -8.49
N LEU A 588 -21.36 -4.85 -8.88
CA LEU A 588 -20.96 -5.05 -10.28
C LEU A 588 -21.50 -6.41 -10.74
N ASN A 589 -22.30 -6.40 -11.81
CA ASN A 589 -22.90 -7.62 -12.33
C ASN A 589 -21.83 -8.61 -12.79
N THR A 590 -21.85 -9.84 -12.25
CA THR A 590 -20.92 -10.92 -12.62
C THR A 590 -20.97 -11.31 -14.10
N SER A 591 -22.07 -11.04 -14.81
CA SER A 591 -22.18 -11.25 -16.26
C SER A 591 -21.33 -10.30 -17.09
N SER A 592 -20.79 -9.22 -16.50
CA SER A 592 -19.87 -8.29 -17.16
C SER A 592 -18.54 -8.94 -17.55
N GLY A 593 -18.21 -10.10 -16.98
CA GLY A 593 -16.89 -10.73 -17.14
C GLY A 593 -15.81 -10.08 -16.27
N TRP A 594 -16.18 -9.25 -15.29
CA TRP A 594 -15.27 -8.58 -14.36
C TRP A 594 -15.68 -8.85 -12.90
N LYS A 595 -14.70 -8.81 -12.00
CA LYS A 595 -14.91 -8.96 -10.56
C LYS A 595 -14.22 -7.81 -9.81
N ILE A 596 -14.89 -7.28 -8.79
CA ILE A 596 -14.31 -6.33 -7.84
C ILE A 596 -13.22 -7.04 -7.04
N SER A 597 -12.00 -6.51 -7.12
CA SER A 597 -10.84 -7.02 -6.41
C SER A 597 -10.52 -6.20 -5.17
N LYS A 598 -10.76 -4.88 -5.22
CA LYS A 598 -10.39 -3.95 -4.15
C LYS A 598 -11.23 -2.67 -4.22
N VAL A 599 -11.39 -2.02 -3.07
CA VAL A 599 -11.96 -0.67 -2.95
C VAL A 599 -10.96 0.23 -2.22
N LEU A 600 -10.92 1.51 -2.58
CA LEU A 600 -10.00 2.52 -2.08
C LEU A 600 -10.76 3.81 -1.80
N PHE A 601 -10.62 4.38 -0.60
CA PHE A 601 -11.12 5.71 -0.29
C PHE A 601 -9.99 6.58 0.24
N PHE A 602 -9.71 7.69 -0.43
CA PHE A 602 -8.61 8.56 -0.02
C PHE A 602 -8.79 9.99 -0.50
N GLN A 603 -8.15 10.89 0.24
CA GLN A 603 -8.04 12.29 -0.12
C GLN A 603 -6.70 12.54 -0.78
N ASP A 604 -6.66 13.38 -1.80
CA ASP A 604 -5.42 13.98 -2.30
C ASP A 604 -5.63 15.44 -2.72
N VAL A 605 -4.72 15.96 -3.55
CA VAL A 605 -4.69 17.37 -3.94
C VAL A 605 -4.71 17.49 -5.46
N VAL A 606 -5.59 18.34 -5.97
CA VAL A 606 -5.60 18.74 -7.38
C VAL A 606 -5.08 20.16 -7.48
N ARG A 607 -4.02 20.35 -8.28
CA ARG A 607 -3.49 21.67 -8.63
C ARG A 607 -4.20 22.20 -9.87
N GLN A 608 -4.72 23.41 -9.77
CA GLN A 608 -5.28 24.13 -10.92
C GLN A 608 -4.58 25.46 -11.11
N SER A 609 -4.39 25.87 -12.35
CA SER A 609 -3.96 27.25 -12.61
C SER A 609 -5.05 28.20 -12.09
N SER A 610 -4.62 29.19 -11.31
CA SER A 610 -5.40 30.38 -10.95
C SER A 610 -5.87 31.14 -12.17
N LYS A 611 -5.26 30.95 -13.35
CA LYS A 611 -5.54 31.72 -14.58
C LYS A 611 -5.47 33.24 -14.37
N GLY A 612 -4.65 33.70 -13.41
CA GLY A 612 -4.54 35.11 -13.07
C GLY A 612 -5.76 35.67 -12.34
N ASP A 613 -6.58 34.80 -11.73
CA ASP A 613 -7.65 35.20 -10.84
C ASP A 613 -7.11 36.19 -9.79
N PRO A 614 -7.70 37.41 -9.70
CA PRO A 614 -7.33 38.44 -8.74
C PRO A 614 -7.27 37.94 -7.29
N ASP A 615 -8.01 36.87 -7.00
CA ASP A 615 -8.01 36.24 -5.69
C ASP A 615 -6.69 35.47 -5.46
N TYR A 616 -6.08 34.85 -6.45
CA TYR A 616 -4.90 34.00 -6.24
C TYR A 616 -3.58 34.62 -6.71
N LEU A 617 -3.50 35.96 -6.77
CA LEU A 617 -2.36 36.71 -7.31
C LEU A 617 -1.02 36.48 -6.59
N ASN A 618 -1.05 36.05 -5.32
CA ASN A 618 0.16 35.84 -4.52
C ASN A 618 0.60 34.37 -4.45
N VAL A 619 -0.14 33.44 -5.04
CA VAL A 619 0.16 32.00 -4.95
C VAL A 619 1.31 31.64 -5.89
N GLN A 620 2.35 30.97 -5.38
CA GLN A 620 3.50 30.55 -6.20
C GLN A 620 3.06 29.75 -7.43
N GLN A 621 3.69 30.05 -8.57
CA GLN A 621 3.41 29.45 -9.88
C GLN A 621 1.98 29.68 -10.41
N GLY A 622 1.18 30.52 -9.73
CA GLY A 622 -0.20 30.80 -10.08
C GLY A 622 -1.06 29.54 -10.05
N THR A 623 -0.82 28.60 -9.12
CA THR A 623 -1.61 27.36 -9.00
C THR A 623 -2.28 27.24 -7.63
N VAL A 624 -3.58 26.95 -7.61
CA VAL A 624 -4.39 26.73 -6.40
C VAL A 624 -4.56 25.23 -6.17
N GLU A 625 -4.45 24.81 -4.92
CA GLU A 625 -4.58 23.43 -4.48
C GLU A 625 -5.96 23.15 -3.88
N PHE A 626 -6.67 22.17 -4.42
CA PHE A 626 -7.99 21.76 -3.93
C PHE A 626 -7.96 20.37 -3.32
N SER A 627 -8.67 20.18 -2.21
CA SER A 627 -8.91 18.84 -1.66
C SER A 627 -9.80 18.05 -2.61
N ARG A 628 -9.30 16.91 -3.09
CA ARG A 628 -10.07 15.95 -3.90
C ARG A 628 -10.31 14.68 -3.08
N PHE A 629 -11.55 14.23 -3.07
CA PHE A 629 -11.91 12.92 -2.53
C PHE A 629 -12.03 11.91 -3.67
N ASN A 630 -11.44 10.74 -3.48
CA ASN A 630 -11.42 9.66 -4.45
C ASN A 630 -12.02 8.40 -3.85
N ALA A 631 -12.97 7.79 -4.55
CA ALA A 631 -13.46 6.44 -4.32
C ALA A 631 -13.11 5.58 -5.53
N GLY A 632 -12.11 4.71 -5.40
CA GLY A 632 -11.66 3.80 -6.45
C GLY A 632 -12.15 2.37 -6.21
N ILE A 633 -12.67 1.73 -7.25
CA ILE A 633 -13.06 0.32 -7.27
C ILE A 633 -12.21 -0.37 -8.31
N VAL A 634 -11.26 -1.19 -7.86
CA VAL A 634 -10.40 -1.97 -8.74
C VAL A 634 -11.16 -3.21 -9.19
N ILE A 635 -11.21 -3.42 -10.51
CA ILE A 635 -11.82 -4.59 -11.13
C ILE A 635 -10.78 -5.37 -11.94
N ASN A 636 -10.92 -6.69 -11.94
CA ASN A 636 -10.06 -7.60 -12.70
C ASN A 636 -10.92 -8.50 -13.61
N GLU A 637 -10.38 -8.95 -14.74
CA GLU A 637 -11.08 -9.90 -15.61
C GLU A 637 -11.42 -11.18 -14.83
N ASN A 638 -12.67 -11.63 -14.97
CA ASN A 638 -13.18 -12.87 -14.39
C ASN A 638 -12.80 -14.08 -15.28
N LYS A 639 -11.52 -14.21 -15.61
CA LYS A 639 -10.96 -15.36 -16.33
C LYS A 639 -10.02 -16.10 -15.39
N PHE A 640 -10.18 -17.42 -15.33
CA PHE A 640 -9.21 -18.28 -14.66
C PHE A 640 -7.87 -18.18 -15.40
N SER A 641 -6.87 -17.55 -14.78
CA SER A 641 -5.50 -17.57 -15.26
C SER A 641 -4.65 -18.34 -14.27
N VAL A 642 -3.87 -19.31 -14.74
CA VAL A 642 -2.91 -20.03 -13.89
C VAL A 642 -1.92 -19.04 -13.23
N ARG A 643 -1.68 -17.88 -13.85
CA ARG A 643 -0.89 -16.76 -13.33
C ARG A 643 -1.45 -16.19 -12.02
N SER A 644 -2.77 -16.20 -11.81
CA SER A 644 -3.38 -15.62 -10.61
C SER A 644 -3.38 -16.57 -9.41
N VAL A 645 -2.99 -17.84 -9.60
CA VAL A 645 -3.06 -18.88 -8.56
C VAL A 645 -1.67 -19.19 -7.98
N ILE A 646 -0.60 -19.04 -8.76
CA ILE A 646 0.77 -19.35 -8.34
C ILE A 646 1.42 -18.08 -7.75
N PRO A 647 1.82 -18.06 -6.45
CA PRO A 647 2.48 -16.90 -5.89
C PRO A 647 3.82 -16.63 -6.58
N ARG A 648 4.14 -15.35 -6.77
CA ARG A 648 5.29 -14.88 -7.55
C ARG A 648 6.62 -15.50 -7.12
N ASP A 649 6.79 -15.71 -5.82
CA ASP A 649 8.02 -16.26 -5.25
C ASP A 649 8.28 -17.70 -5.75
N TYR A 650 7.24 -18.46 -6.06
CA TYR A 650 7.35 -19.84 -6.56
C TYR A 650 7.67 -19.93 -8.04
N ILE A 651 7.39 -18.89 -8.83
CA ILE A 651 7.60 -18.90 -10.29
C ILE A 651 9.08 -19.05 -10.65
N ASN A 652 9.96 -18.40 -9.91
CA ASN A 652 11.41 -18.53 -10.11
C ASN A 652 11.89 -19.95 -9.85
N TYR A 653 11.41 -20.59 -8.78
CA TYR A 653 11.74 -21.98 -8.46
C TYR A 653 11.18 -22.95 -9.51
N ILE A 654 9.93 -22.76 -9.96
CA ILE A 654 9.33 -23.56 -11.03
C ILE A 654 10.15 -23.46 -12.32
N GLY A 655 10.59 -22.26 -12.69
CA GLY A 655 11.44 -22.03 -13.86
C GLY A 655 12.78 -22.75 -13.77
N ILE A 656 13.49 -22.61 -12.64
CA ILE A 656 14.80 -23.25 -12.41
C ILE A 656 14.67 -24.78 -12.40
N VAL A 657 13.71 -25.33 -11.66
CA VAL A 657 13.50 -26.78 -11.57
C VAL A 657 13.12 -27.35 -12.93
N SER A 658 12.23 -26.69 -13.66
CA SER A 658 11.82 -27.15 -14.99
C SER A 658 12.98 -27.13 -15.99
N PHE A 659 13.82 -26.09 -15.95
CA PHE A 659 15.02 -26.00 -16.78
C PHE A 659 16.02 -27.13 -16.47
N LEU A 660 16.33 -27.36 -15.19
CA LEU A 660 17.24 -28.43 -14.76
C LEU A 660 16.71 -29.81 -15.16
N MET A 661 15.42 -30.06 -14.98
CA MET A 661 14.80 -31.34 -15.35
C MET A 661 14.80 -31.56 -16.87
N LEU A 662 14.53 -30.52 -17.67
CA LEU A 662 14.65 -30.60 -19.13
C LEU A 662 16.09 -30.88 -19.58
N PHE A 663 17.08 -30.26 -18.93
CA PHE A 663 18.50 -30.51 -19.21
C PHE A 663 18.90 -31.96 -18.90
N VAL A 664 18.47 -32.48 -17.75
CA VAL A 664 18.70 -33.89 -17.35
C VAL A 664 18.02 -34.85 -18.33
N ILE A 665 16.77 -34.56 -18.74
CA ILE A 665 16.03 -35.36 -19.71
C ILE A 665 16.75 -35.39 -21.07
N LEU A 666 17.29 -34.26 -21.53
CA LEU A 666 18.06 -34.18 -22.78
C LEU A 666 19.36 -35.00 -22.72
N LEU A 667 20.05 -35.02 -21.58
CA LEU A 667 21.29 -35.80 -21.40
C LEU A 667 21.04 -37.30 -21.33
N ILE A 668 19.93 -37.72 -20.72
CA ILE A 668 19.61 -39.13 -20.50
C ILE A 668 18.86 -39.74 -21.70
N GLY A 669 18.07 -38.94 -22.41
CA GLY A 669 17.14 -39.37 -23.46
C GLY A 669 17.79 -40.03 -24.68
N ASP A 670 19.07 -39.76 -24.95
CA ASP A 670 19.79 -40.32 -26.12
C ASP A 670 20.60 -41.59 -25.80
N THR A 671 20.47 -42.12 -24.58
CA THR A 671 21.15 -43.36 -24.18
C THR A 671 20.35 -44.59 -24.63
N GLN A 672 21.01 -45.58 -25.26
CA GLN A 672 20.37 -46.83 -25.72
C GLN A 672 19.60 -47.59 -24.60
N ARG A 673 19.96 -47.35 -23.34
CA ARG A 673 19.37 -47.97 -22.14
C ARG A 673 17.97 -47.43 -21.81
N MET A 674 17.61 -46.24 -22.28
CA MET A 674 16.37 -45.53 -21.93
C MET A 674 15.29 -45.60 -23.01
N LYS A 675 15.59 -46.22 -24.17
CA LYS A 675 14.62 -46.50 -25.24
C LYS A 675 13.29 -47.15 -24.79
N PRO A 676 13.25 -48.12 -23.84
CA PRO A 676 11.97 -48.69 -23.40
C PRO A 676 11.10 -47.73 -22.57
N HIS A 677 11.67 -46.65 -22.02
CA HIS A 677 10.96 -45.65 -21.22
C HIS A 677 10.62 -44.36 -21.99
N PHE A 678 10.74 -44.38 -23.32
CA PHE A 678 10.56 -43.21 -24.18
C PHE A 678 9.25 -42.46 -23.94
N LYS A 679 8.13 -43.18 -23.72
CA LYS A 679 6.82 -42.56 -23.45
C LYS A 679 6.81 -41.77 -22.14
N SER A 680 7.43 -42.30 -21.09
CA SER A 680 7.54 -41.62 -19.79
C SER A 680 8.46 -40.40 -19.89
N ILE A 681 9.60 -40.54 -20.56
CA ILE A 681 10.54 -39.43 -20.79
C ILE A 681 9.85 -38.29 -21.57
N TRP A 682 9.11 -38.62 -22.62
CA TRP A 682 8.35 -37.66 -23.41
C TRP A 682 7.24 -36.98 -22.59
N MET A 683 6.54 -37.73 -21.72
CA MET A 683 5.52 -37.17 -20.82
C MET A 683 6.14 -36.15 -19.84
N PHE A 684 7.25 -36.49 -19.19
CA PHE A 684 7.96 -35.56 -18.29
C PHE A 684 8.56 -34.38 -19.06
N GLN A 685 9.14 -34.60 -20.23
CA GLN A 685 9.63 -33.53 -21.09
C GLN A 685 8.52 -32.55 -21.45
N THR A 686 7.34 -33.06 -21.80
CA THR A 686 6.17 -32.24 -22.12
C THR A 686 5.72 -31.44 -20.89
N ALA A 687 5.57 -32.10 -19.74
CA ALA A 687 5.17 -31.44 -18.49
C ALA A 687 6.14 -30.33 -18.08
N PHE A 688 7.44 -30.59 -18.06
CA PHE A 688 8.44 -29.58 -17.68
C PHE A 688 8.60 -28.49 -18.74
N THR A 689 8.35 -28.76 -20.02
CA THR A 689 8.35 -27.71 -21.06
C THR A 689 7.19 -26.74 -20.87
N LEU A 690 6.00 -27.22 -20.51
CA LEU A 690 4.85 -26.36 -20.23
C LEU A 690 5.03 -25.56 -18.93
N LEU A 691 5.60 -26.19 -17.88
CA LEU A 691 5.95 -25.48 -16.64
C LEU A 691 7.04 -24.41 -16.86
N PHE A 692 8.03 -24.70 -17.71
CA PHE A 692 9.06 -23.74 -18.07
C PHE A 692 8.49 -22.58 -18.90
N LEU A 693 7.62 -22.87 -19.88
CA LEU A 693 6.94 -21.84 -20.67
C LEU A 693 6.12 -20.90 -19.78
N LEU A 694 5.35 -21.47 -18.84
CA LEU A 694 4.58 -20.71 -17.85
C LEU A 694 5.48 -19.80 -17.01
N ALA A 695 6.60 -20.32 -16.50
CA ALA A 695 7.51 -19.54 -15.67
C ALA A 695 8.15 -18.38 -16.47
N VAL A 696 8.59 -18.66 -17.70
CA VAL A 696 9.21 -17.66 -18.59
C VAL A 696 8.20 -16.58 -18.99
N GLU A 697 6.97 -16.94 -19.31
CA GLU A 697 5.90 -15.98 -19.60
C GLU A 697 5.69 -14.99 -18.46
N VAL A 698 5.54 -15.49 -17.23
CA VAL A 698 5.31 -14.65 -16.06
C VAL A 698 6.50 -13.72 -15.81
N ILE A 699 7.74 -14.24 -15.88
CA ILE A 699 8.95 -13.44 -15.66
C ILE A 699 9.09 -12.34 -16.72
N VAL A 700 8.89 -12.67 -18.00
CA VAL A 700 9.06 -11.73 -19.11
C VAL A 700 7.95 -10.68 -19.12
N THR A 701 6.69 -11.08 -18.92
CA THR A 701 5.57 -10.13 -18.87
C THR A 701 5.68 -9.16 -17.71
N ASP A 702 6.09 -9.61 -16.53
CA ASP A 702 6.37 -8.74 -15.38
C ASP A 702 7.51 -7.76 -15.64
N TRP A 703 8.60 -8.25 -16.24
CA TRP A 703 9.75 -7.41 -16.60
C TRP A 703 9.37 -6.32 -17.61
N VAL A 704 8.55 -6.67 -18.61
CA VAL A 704 8.04 -5.72 -19.61
C VAL A 704 7.07 -4.72 -18.99
N ALA A 705 6.17 -5.16 -18.11
CA ALA A 705 5.25 -4.27 -17.39
C ALA A 705 6.00 -3.20 -16.58
N GLY A 706 7.17 -3.53 -16.04
CA GLY A 706 8.03 -2.57 -15.33
C GLY A 706 8.73 -1.53 -16.22
N LYS A 707 8.75 -1.69 -17.55
CA LYS A 707 9.56 -0.87 -18.49
C LYS A 707 8.75 -0.03 -19.49
N LYS A 708 7.52 0.37 -19.13
CA LYS A 708 6.49 1.10 -19.93
C LYS A 708 5.50 0.17 -20.64
N ASN A 709 4.21 0.51 -20.56
CA ASN A 709 3.06 -0.29 -21.04
C ASN A 709 3.06 -0.66 -22.54
N LEU A 710 3.89 -0.01 -23.37
CA LEU A 710 3.82 -0.13 -24.85
C LEU A 710 4.17 -1.54 -25.39
N TYR A 711 4.85 -2.37 -24.61
CA TYR A 711 5.34 -3.69 -25.06
C TYR A 711 4.65 -4.88 -24.39
N VAL A 712 3.71 -4.64 -23.47
CA VAL A 712 3.04 -5.71 -22.71
C VAL A 712 2.14 -6.54 -23.63
N GLU A 713 1.30 -5.87 -24.41
CA GLU A 713 0.36 -6.51 -25.34
C GLU A 713 1.04 -7.41 -26.40
N PRO A 714 2.07 -6.96 -27.15
CA PRO A 714 2.75 -7.84 -28.11
C PRO A 714 3.47 -9.01 -27.42
N THR A 715 3.96 -8.83 -26.19
CA THR A 715 4.59 -9.90 -25.40
C THR A 715 3.57 -10.97 -25.04
N VAL A 716 2.37 -10.58 -24.61
CA VAL A 716 1.29 -11.53 -24.29
C VAL A 716 0.79 -12.25 -25.55
N ILE A 717 0.65 -11.55 -26.68
CA ILE A 717 0.30 -12.19 -27.96
C ILE A 717 1.33 -13.25 -28.36
N MET A 718 2.62 -12.97 -28.18
CA MET A 718 3.70 -13.93 -28.44
C MET A 718 3.54 -15.18 -27.57
N PHE A 719 3.30 -15.05 -26.26
CA PHE A 719 3.11 -16.22 -25.39
C PHE A 719 1.83 -16.99 -25.69
N ASN A 720 0.74 -16.30 -26.03
CA ASN A 720 -0.49 -16.96 -26.50
C ASN A 720 -0.21 -17.84 -27.72
N ILE A 721 0.61 -17.38 -28.68
CA ILE A 721 1.04 -18.20 -29.83
C ILE A 721 1.89 -19.38 -29.37
N LEU A 722 2.86 -19.16 -28.47
CA LEU A 722 3.71 -20.24 -27.94
C LEU A 722 2.92 -21.33 -27.22
N TRP A 723 1.86 -20.98 -26.50
CA TRP A 723 0.94 -21.93 -25.86
C TRP A 723 0.17 -22.82 -26.84
N TRP A 724 0.04 -22.42 -28.12
CA TRP A 724 -0.51 -23.29 -29.16
C TRP A 724 0.59 -24.07 -29.88
N VAL A 725 1.71 -23.41 -30.19
CA VAL A 725 2.79 -23.99 -31.01
C VAL A 725 3.58 -25.06 -30.26
N ILE A 726 3.94 -24.82 -29.00
CA ILE A 726 4.80 -25.73 -28.22
C ILE A 726 4.09 -27.07 -27.94
N PRO A 727 2.83 -27.11 -27.47
CA PRO A 727 2.10 -28.38 -27.36
C PRO A 727 1.93 -29.12 -28.68
N ALA A 728 1.70 -28.40 -29.79
CA ALA A 728 1.57 -29.00 -31.11
C ALA A 728 2.88 -29.68 -31.55
N MET A 729 4.02 -29.01 -31.40
CA MET A 729 5.34 -29.59 -31.69
C MET A 729 5.62 -30.82 -30.82
N LEU A 730 5.35 -30.74 -29.52
CA LEU A 730 5.57 -31.86 -28.59
C LEU A 730 4.69 -33.06 -28.93
N SER A 731 3.43 -32.83 -29.30
CA SER A 731 2.47 -33.87 -29.73
C SER A 731 2.90 -34.61 -31.00
N THR A 732 3.45 -33.90 -31.98
CA THR A 732 3.97 -34.52 -33.22
C THR A 732 5.18 -35.41 -32.98
N ARG A 733 6.00 -35.13 -31.97
CA ARG A 733 7.19 -35.90 -31.63
C ARG A 733 6.90 -37.23 -30.92
N GLY A 734 5.70 -37.39 -30.36
CA GLY A 734 5.26 -38.59 -29.65
C GLY A 734 4.74 -39.72 -30.54
N ARG A 735 4.54 -39.48 -31.85
CA ARG A 735 4.14 -40.52 -32.83
C ARG A 735 5.38 -41.11 -33.49
N GLY A 736 5.94 -42.16 -32.88
CA GLY A 736 6.87 -43.04 -33.58
C GLY A 736 6.18 -43.72 -34.78
N GLU A 737 6.93 -43.97 -35.85
CA GLU A 737 6.51 -44.66 -37.07
C GLU A 737 5.59 -45.85 -36.78
N ILE A 738 4.32 -45.75 -37.20
CA ILE A 738 3.44 -46.91 -37.27
C ILE A 738 3.72 -47.56 -38.62
N CYS A 739 4.64 -48.53 -38.66
CA CYS A 739 4.66 -49.50 -39.74
C CYS A 739 3.36 -50.32 -39.66
N VAL A 740 2.46 -50.13 -40.62
CA VAL A 740 1.24 -50.93 -40.76
C VAL A 740 1.66 -52.30 -41.28
N GLU A 741 1.73 -53.29 -40.38
CA GLU A 741 1.77 -54.71 -40.76
C GLU A 741 0.39 -55.10 -41.29
N ALA A 742 0.26 -55.20 -42.61
CA ALA A 742 -0.96 -55.68 -43.25
C ALA A 742 -1.15 -57.18 -42.96
N SER A 743 -2.06 -57.51 -42.05
CA SER A 743 -2.54 -58.89 -41.85
C SER A 743 -3.53 -59.27 -42.96
N GLY A 744 -3.00 -59.50 -44.16
CA GLY A 744 -3.73 -60.10 -45.28
C GLY A 744 -3.91 -61.60 -45.09
N ARG A 745 -5.17 -62.06 -45.04
CA ARG A 745 -5.58 -63.47 -45.16
C ARG A 745 -4.87 -64.13 -46.34
N LYS A 746 -4.40 -65.37 -46.13
CA LYS A 746 -4.08 -66.34 -47.18
C LYS A 746 -5.20 -66.36 -48.23
N ASN A 747 -4.88 -65.94 -49.45
CA ASN A 747 -5.29 -66.65 -50.67
C ASN A 747 -4.32 -66.37 -51.82
N ARG A 748 -3.68 -67.46 -52.26
CA ARG A 748 -3.07 -67.80 -53.55
C ARG A 748 -2.43 -66.70 -54.43
N ALA A 749 -1.17 -67.01 -54.74
CA ALA A 749 -0.37 -66.65 -55.92
C ALA A 749 0.26 -65.25 -55.99
N GLY A 750 1.60 -65.25 -56.02
CA GLY A 750 2.41 -64.28 -56.78
C GLY A 750 3.09 -63.16 -55.99
N GLY A 751 4.43 -63.27 -55.86
CA GLY A 751 5.41 -62.18 -55.97
C GLY A 751 5.32 -60.97 -55.04
N ALA A 752 6.30 -60.83 -54.15
CA ALA A 752 6.63 -59.55 -53.53
C ALA A 752 7.63 -58.79 -54.42
N GLU A 753 7.30 -57.56 -54.81
CA GLU A 753 8.27 -56.54 -55.25
C GLU A 753 8.02 -55.24 -54.48
N CYS A 754 9.10 -54.67 -53.96
CA CYS A 754 9.17 -53.34 -53.32
C CYS A 754 9.55 -52.29 -54.36
N TYR A 755 9.06 -51.05 -54.28
CA TYR A 755 9.86 -49.83 -54.57
C TYR A 755 9.36 -48.60 -53.77
N PRO A 756 10.20 -47.55 -53.57
CA PRO A 756 10.18 -46.65 -52.40
C PRO A 756 9.89 -45.16 -52.70
N GLN A 757 9.78 -44.39 -51.60
CA GLN A 757 9.99 -42.94 -51.41
C GLN A 757 9.17 -41.90 -52.21
N ILE A 758 8.56 -40.97 -51.47
CA ILE A 758 8.45 -39.55 -51.89
C ILE A 758 8.97 -38.67 -50.75
N SER A 759 9.86 -37.75 -51.13
CA SER A 759 10.68 -36.89 -50.28
C SER A 759 9.99 -35.61 -49.84
N SER A 760 10.58 -35.00 -48.81
CA SER A 760 10.43 -33.63 -48.35
C SER A 760 10.58 -32.57 -49.46
N SER A 761 9.49 -31.99 -49.95
CA SER A 761 9.57 -30.72 -50.68
C SER A 761 8.31 -29.82 -50.68
N ASP A 762 7.23 -30.14 -49.95
CA ASP A 762 6.02 -29.29 -50.00
C ASP A 762 5.67 -28.70 -48.61
N TYR A 763 6.48 -27.73 -48.18
CA TYR A 763 6.11 -26.75 -47.17
C TYR A 763 6.19 -25.36 -47.80
N LEU A 764 5.05 -24.81 -48.25
CA LEU A 764 4.68 -23.39 -48.16
C LEU A 764 3.39 -23.17 -48.96
N HIS A 765 2.27 -22.86 -48.30
CA HIS A 765 1.30 -21.90 -48.86
C HIS A 765 0.48 -21.28 -47.73
N ILE A 766 0.83 -20.03 -47.45
CA ILE A 766 0.03 -19.05 -46.72
C ILE A 766 -1.12 -18.64 -47.65
N GLY A 767 -2.36 -18.71 -47.17
CA GLY A 767 -3.57 -18.31 -47.90
C GLY A 767 -4.48 -17.46 -47.04
N ILE A 768 -4.40 -16.14 -47.24
CA ILE A 768 -5.36 -15.13 -46.78
C ILE A 768 -6.64 -15.28 -47.62
N PHE A 769 -7.81 -15.46 -47.01
CA PHE A 769 -9.09 -15.24 -47.71
C PHE A 769 -10.13 -14.52 -46.84
N ARG A 770 -10.43 -13.28 -47.25
CA ARG A 770 -11.62 -12.48 -46.94
C ARG A 770 -12.82 -12.99 -47.73
N ASN A 771 -14.02 -12.88 -47.14
CA ASN A 771 -15.36 -12.77 -47.72
C ASN A 771 -15.65 -13.44 -49.09
N HIS A 772 -16.49 -14.49 -49.12
CA HIS A 772 -17.74 -14.55 -49.93
C HIS A 772 -18.56 -15.82 -49.62
N CYS A 773 -19.89 -15.66 -49.59
CA CYS A 773 -20.90 -16.68 -49.34
C CYS A 773 -20.96 -17.77 -50.43
N ILE A 774 -21.09 -19.06 -50.06
CA ILE A 774 -21.80 -20.07 -50.87
C ILE A 774 -22.58 -21.06 -49.97
N ARG A 775 -23.90 -20.89 -50.00
CA ARG A 775 -25.00 -21.87 -50.07
C ARG A 775 -24.71 -23.34 -49.69
N ILE A 776 -25.41 -23.82 -48.65
CA ILE A 776 -25.59 -25.24 -48.33
C ILE A 776 -26.86 -25.74 -49.03
N GLN A 777 -26.76 -26.87 -49.75
CA GLN A 777 -27.88 -27.77 -50.01
C GLN A 777 -27.56 -29.18 -49.48
N PRO A 778 -28.58 -29.99 -49.12
CA PRO A 778 -28.42 -31.11 -48.21
C PRO A 778 -28.45 -32.46 -48.94
N GLU A 779 -27.64 -33.41 -48.50
CA GLU A 779 -27.90 -34.83 -48.74
C GLU A 779 -27.91 -35.59 -47.42
N ALA A 780 -29.10 -36.10 -47.12
CA ALA A 780 -29.35 -37.12 -46.12
C ALA A 780 -29.37 -38.48 -46.83
N HIS A 781 -28.67 -39.48 -46.30
CA HIS A 781 -29.24 -40.76 -45.85
C HIS A 781 -28.17 -41.81 -45.53
N GLN A 782 -28.57 -42.75 -44.66
CA GLN A 782 -27.97 -44.05 -44.36
C GLN A 782 -26.85 -44.10 -43.30
N HIS A 783 -27.23 -44.25 -42.03
CA HIS A 783 -27.32 -45.60 -41.44
C HIS A 783 -27.82 -45.51 -39.99
N SER A 784 -29.04 -45.98 -39.78
CA SER A 784 -29.61 -46.33 -38.48
C SER A 784 -29.12 -47.71 -38.05
N GLY A 785 -28.53 -47.81 -36.87
CA GLY A 785 -28.27 -49.10 -36.23
C GLY A 785 -27.09 -49.09 -35.29
N ASN A 786 -27.31 -48.68 -34.03
CA ASN A 786 -26.69 -49.21 -32.81
C ASN A 786 -26.91 -48.24 -31.62
N PHE A 787 -28.18 -48.11 -31.21
CA PHE A 787 -28.57 -47.49 -29.94
C PHE A 787 -29.36 -48.53 -29.14
N ARG A 788 -28.69 -49.58 -28.67
CA ARG A 788 -29.23 -50.58 -27.71
C ARG A 788 -28.11 -51.53 -27.26
N ARG A 789 -27.10 -51.02 -26.54
CA ARG A 789 -26.18 -51.81 -25.69
C ARG A 789 -25.21 -50.87 -24.96
N ALA A 790 -25.70 -50.15 -23.96
CA ALA A 790 -24.89 -49.54 -22.90
C ALA A 790 -25.79 -49.06 -21.74
N CYS A 791 -26.73 -49.91 -21.32
CA CYS A 791 -27.42 -49.77 -20.05
C CYS A 791 -27.52 -51.14 -19.41
N HIS A 792 -26.39 -51.63 -18.91
CA HIS A 792 -26.36 -52.62 -17.86
C HIS A 792 -25.11 -52.35 -17.02
N ASP A 793 -25.33 -52.31 -15.71
CA ASP A 793 -24.35 -52.13 -14.64
C ASP A 793 -24.07 -50.68 -14.23
N TYR A 794 -24.98 -50.13 -13.41
CA TYR A 794 -24.67 -49.74 -12.02
C TYR A 794 -26.00 -49.38 -11.32
N ARG A 795 -26.45 -50.28 -10.42
CA ARG A 795 -27.53 -50.02 -9.45
C ARG A 795 -26.89 -49.56 -8.14
N SER A 796 -27.17 -48.33 -7.70
CA SER A 796 -27.67 -48.04 -6.34
C SER A 796 -27.88 -46.54 -6.10
N GLY A 797 -29.13 -46.16 -5.82
CA GLY A 797 -29.46 -45.13 -4.83
C GLY A 797 -29.58 -43.66 -5.27
N ALA A 798 -30.81 -43.27 -5.69
CA ALA A 798 -31.49 -41.95 -5.53
C ALA A 798 -30.79 -40.66 -6.04
N SER A 799 -31.41 -39.73 -6.77
CA SER A 799 -32.82 -39.33 -6.85
C SER A 799 -33.15 -38.70 -8.22
N ASP A 800 -34.38 -38.95 -8.67
CA ASP A 800 -34.88 -38.87 -10.04
C ASP A 800 -35.59 -37.53 -10.33
N GLN A 801 -34.89 -36.40 -10.16
CA GLN A 801 -35.43 -35.06 -10.45
C GLN A 801 -34.72 -34.31 -11.58
N HIS A 802 -33.48 -34.65 -11.92
CA HIS A 802 -32.73 -33.95 -12.98
C HIS A 802 -33.03 -34.48 -14.40
N CYS A 803 -33.51 -35.73 -14.53
CA CYS A 803 -33.76 -36.34 -15.84
C CYS A 803 -35.09 -35.86 -16.47
N GLN A 804 -36.08 -35.48 -15.66
CA GLN A 804 -37.36 -34.96 -16.16
C GLN A 804 -37.34 -33.47 -16.53
N TYR A 805 -36.40 -32.67 -16.02
CA TYR A 805 -36.28 -31.25 -16.39
C TYR A 805 -35.67 -31.08 -17.80
N PHE A 806 -34.68 -31.92 -18.14
CA PHE A 806 -33.96 -31.84 -19.42
C PHE A 806 -34.80 -32.27 -20.62
N LEU A 807 -35.76 -33.19 -20.42
CA LEU A 807 -36.67 -33.66 -21.48
C LEU A 807 -37.82 -32.67 -21.79
N ARG A 808 -38.14 -31.72 -20.89
CA ARG A 808 -39.11 -30.64 -21.18
C ARG A 808 -38.52 -29.49 -21.99
N HIS A 809 -37.23 -29.20 -21.88
CA HIS A 809 -36.60 -28.09 -22.63
C HIS A 809 -36.22 -28.42 -24.07
N CYS A 810 -35.93 -29.67 -24.41
CA CYS A 810 -35.69 -30.07 -25.80
C CYS A 810 -36.96 -30.04 -26.68
N HIS A 811 -38.16 -30.06 -26.09
CA HIS A 811 -39.42 -30.00 -26.83
C HIS A 811 -39.95 -28.57 -27.09
N GLN A 812 -39.48 -27.53 -26.36
CA GLN A 812 -39.87 -26.14 -26.62
C GLN A 812 -39.00 -25.46 -27.70
N TYR A 813 -37.77 -25.92 -27.92
CA TYR A 813 -36.88 -25.36 -28.94
C TYR A 813 -37.22 -25.82 -30.37
N ARG A 814 -37.97 -26.93 -30.52
CA ARG A 814 -38.40 -27.46 -31.83
C ARG A 814 -39.65 -26.75 -32.38
N ALA A 815 -40.35 -25.96 -31.57
CA ALA A 815 -41.58 -25.26 -31.94
C ALA A 815 -41.40 -23.79 -32.34
N SER A 816 -40.24 -23.15 -32.07
CA SER A 816 -40.00 -21.73 -32.41
C SER A 816 -39.28 -21.51 -33.73
N VAL A 817 -38.72 -22.55 -34.36
CA VAL A 817 -37.91 -22.42 -35.60
C VAL A 817 -38.71 -22.68 -36.88
N GLN A 818 -39.99 -23.10 -36.80
CA GLN A 818 -40.85 -23.32 -37.98
C GLN A 818 -41.77 -22.16 -38.36
N ASN A 819 -41.82 -21.08 -37.57
CA ASN A 819 -42.66 -19.91 -37.88
C ASN A 819 -41.86 -18.61 -37.72
N ARG A 820 -41.19 -18.18 -38.80
CA ARG A 820 -40.95 -16.76 -39.18
C ARG A 820 -39.96 -16.72 -40.35
N GLY A 821 -40.50 -16.88 -41.56
CA GLY A 821 -39.91 -16.27 -42.74
C GLY A 821 -40.43 -14.84 -42.90
N LEU A 822 -39.60 -14.01 -43.54
CA LEU A 822 -39.86 -12.65 -44.05
C LEU A 822 -39.53 -11.48 -43.11
N GLY A 823 -38.46 -10.77 -43.47
CA GLY A 823 -38.45 -9.31 -43.44
C GLY A 823 -37.48 -8.64 -42.46
N GLN A 824 -36.48 -7.98 -43.05
CA GLN A 824 -35.69 -6.85 -42.51
C GLN A 824 -34.51 -7.16 -41.57
N ASN A 825 -33.30 -7.03 -42.14
CA ASN A 825 -32.05 -6.82 -41.41
C ASN A 825 -32.07 -5.43 -40.75
N ARG A 826 -32.31 -5.38 -39.43
CA ARG A 826 -31.78 -4.33 -38.55
C ARG A 826 -30.47 -4.83 -37.94
N GLN A 827 -29.53 -3.91 -37.81
CA GLN A 827 -28.21 -4.12 -37.21
C GLN A 827 -28.29 -4.37 -35.70
N PHE A 828 -27.28 -5.13 -35.21
CA PHE A 828 -26.73 -5.27 -33.84
C PHE A 828 -27.44 -6.13 -32.78
N PRO A 829 -26.70 -6.62 -31.76
CA PRO A 829 -25.23 -6.63 -31.58
C PRO A 829 -24.55 -8.01 -31.75
#